data_AF-A0A971ZWT8-F1
#
_entry.id   AF-A0A971ZWT8-F1
#
_cell.length_a   1.000
_cell.length_b   1.000
_cell.length_c   1.000
_cell.angle_alpha   90.00
_cell.angle_beta   90.00
_cell.angle_gamma   90.00
#
_symmetry.space_group_name_H-M   'P 1'
#
loop_
_entity.id
_entity.type
_entity.pdbx_description
1 polymer ?
#
loop_
_entity_poly.entity_id
_entity_poly.type
_entity_poly.pdbx_seq_one_letter_code
_entity_poly.pdbx_strand_id
1 'polypeptide(L)'
;MHGHGRKAVLLVLVAAVLATAASSACAQGLKLTFVTTNKDVDEAMKRLMDFLWTRQLDDGSWADITGEHWQKRVGWTTALASLALLESGVKTNDPRMEKALDALMVADMKDSISHATRAMALCQAYRTVQRKEWETQIVKDLDVLTRGLPAHGAWDYKGPDRNGNNMASQFGLLALWEAELARFDGNRKFDAAAGAPAAAASPTPSPRNTRVADPAGGSDAFNAARAWPNVIRSLDRSWPLIEKQWVSRQRNDKGWTFSAVAGDDVESTLVMTAAGTSSLFVVLDKVYAPKMVPGKPAPRTDVFPGIDSGMKWIADRLAPGFTKDGYAAFAVQRVAAASGYKYIGQHDWFRLGVKELMDITTDCKRNVEGPYGPDIEAAMYLLFLSQGRVPITFNKLERPGTDWDCAPRDVANLTRYLNRELEQRMNWQIVNVDKPVAEYLDAPVLLINGIQPLQLKDEIVQKVREYVNRGGFVVGEATTSSSVFAQSFREMMIKAFPEGTTPGAAHYTWHPVPADHPLLNDLNDRDRARLGPIMIMDSPIRTVALLLPVDQATAWQQMDDTKNEHSFKFGLNILKYATAGEQLRMRLRPVYAGRTVTASTVRKVAALCTSGAWLGEPYAIERLSDKLAKDAMIMVEQTPADDPAALTPKDTPVLWLYGSGPIQLSDDKVEALAQFVRNGGLVAFSPNKGDKAFAKSAESLLKRILPDVQASTVLPDDPLMTGLVYRERGKPLNQPDFRGARMARDRVVRLTAYRTGARIAALVSPYDIFLGMLGTPIFGNQDYTGDTAQQVAANIYLYALEQAEKGSEGAQ
;
A
#
# COMPACT_ATOMS: atom_id res chain seq x y z
N MET A 1 -19.59 -35.09 -61.76
CA MET A 1 -18.22 -34.78 -61.34
C MET A 1 -18.09 -33.28 -61.17
N HIS A 2 -18.15 -32.76 -59.94
CA HIS A 2 -17.74 -31.41 -59.47
C HIS A 2 -18.30 -31.29 -58.05
N GLY A 3 -17.46 -31.34 -57.00
CA GLY A 3 -18.00 -31.22 -55.64
C GLY A 3 -17.10 -31.46 -54.43
N HIS A 4 -15.83 -31.88 -54.58
CA HIS A 4 -14.99 -32.22 -53.41
C HIS A 4 -13.68 -31.42 -53.27
N GLY A 5 -13.34 -30.52 -54.21
CA GLY A 5 -12.08 -29.76 -54.17
C GLY A 5 -12.10 -28.45 -53.35
N ARG A 6 -13.27 -27.87 -53.03
CA ARG A 6 -13.35 -26.54 -52.40
C ARG A 6 -13.38 -26.52 -50.87
N LYS A 7 -13.75 -27.63 -50.20
CA LYS A 7 -13.79 -27.69 -48.72
C LYS A 7 -12.42 -27.99 -48.09
N ALA A 8 -11.57 -28.78 -48.77
CA ALA A 8 -10.23 -29.09 -48.27
C ALA A 8 -9.28 -27.88 -48.36
N VAL A 9 -9.39 -27.08 -49.44
CA VAL A 9 -8.55 -25.88 -49.63
C VAL A 9 -8.91 -24.76 -48.64
N LEU A 10 -10.19 -24.63 -48.26
CA LEU A 10 -10.62 -23.63 -47.27
C LEU A 10 -10.20 -23.99 -45.84
N LEU A 11 -10.20 -25.28 -45.47
CA LEU A 11 -9.74 -25.74 -44.14
C LEU A 11 -8.21 -25.63 -43.99
N VAL A 12 -7.43 -25.87 -45.05
CA VAL A 12 -5.97 -25.71 -45.02
C VAL A 12 -5.57 -24.24 -44.99
N LEU A 13 -6.32 -23.34 -45.65
CA LEU A 13 -6.07 -21.88 -45.58
C LEU A 13 -6.46 -21.28 -44.22
N VAL A 14 -7.53 -21.74 -43.56
CA VAL A 14 -7.89 -21.28 -42.22
C VAL A 14 -6.92 -21.81 -41.15
N ALA A 15 -6.44 -23.05 -41.28
CA ALA A 15 -5.42 -23.60 -40.39
C ALA A 15 -4.04 -22.95 -40.60
N ALA A 16 -3.66 -22.62 -41.84
CA ALA A 16 -2.42 -21.91 -42.14
C ALA A 16 -2.47 -20.45 -41.64
N VAL A 17 -3.61 -19.75 -41.78
CA VAL A 17 -3.79 -18.39 -41.26
C VAL A 17 -3.81 -18.35 -39.73
N LEU A 18 -4.40 -19.36 -39.06
CA LEU A 18 -4.36 -19.51 -37.60
C LEU A 18 -2.96 -19.90 -37.08
N ALA A 19 -2.23 -20.75 -37.81
CA ALA A 19 -0.85 -21.11 -37.47
C ALA A 19 0.13 -19.94 -37.69
N THR A 20 -0.06 -19.12 -38.74
CA THR A 20 0.75 -17.91 -38.95
C THR A 20 0.38 -16.79 -37.98
N ALA A 21 -0.89 -16.67 -37.56
CA ALA A 21 -1.30 -15.69 -36.54
C ALA A 21 -0.76 -16.04 -35.14
N ALA A 22 -0.67 -17.34 -34.81
CA ALA A 22 0.00 -17.81 -33.58
C ALA A 22 1.53 -17.63 -33.64
N SER A 23 2.14 -17.74 -34.82
CA SER A 23 3.59 -17.60 -35.02
C SER A 23 4.05 -16.14 -35.11
N SER A 24 3.21 -15.23 -35.65
CA SER A 24 3.52 -13.80 -35.76
C SER A 24 3.28 -13.01 -34.47
N ALA A 25 2.55 -13.58 -33.50
CA ALA A 25 2.41 -13.00 -32.16
C ALA A 25 3.71 -13.11 -31.33
N CYS A 26 4.62 -14.02 -31.69
CA CYS A 26 5.93 -14.16 -31.02
C CYS A 26 7.02 -13.19 -31.53
N ALA A 27 6.73 -12.32 -32.52
CA ALA A 27 7.74 -11.45 -33.15
C ALA A 27 7.38 -9.95 -33.13
N GLN A 28 6.31 -9.53 -32.43
CA GLN A 28 6.14 -8.11 -32.11
C GLN A 28 7.07 -7.77 -30.96
N GLY A 29 8.22 -7.18 -31.29
CA GLY A 29 9.09 -6.53 -30.32
C GLY A 29 8.26 -5.57 -29.46
N LEU A 30 8.03 -5.96 -28.21
CA LEU A 30 7.26 -5.17 -27.26
C LEU A 30 8.03 -3.89 -26.94
N LYS A 31 7.36 -2.76 -27.18
CA LYS A 31 7.85 -1.41 -26.91
C LYS A 31 7.99 -1.24 -25.39
N LEU A 32 9.17 -0.79 -24.93
CA LEU A 32 9.42 -0.43 -23.54
C LEU A 32 8.47 0.68 -23.09
N THR A 33 7.47 0.34 -22.28
CA THR A 33 6.81 1.29 -21.39
C THR A 33 7.66 1.36 -20.13
N PHE A 34 8.30 2.50 -19.89
CA PHE A 34 8.99 2.78 -18.63
C PHE A 34 7.97 2.66 -17.49
N VAL A 35 7.98 1.52 -16.80
CA VAL A 35 7.20 1.33 -15.57
C VAL A 35 7.99 2.01 -14.47
N THR A 36 7.59 3.22 -14.08
CA THR A 36 8.09 3.86 -12.87
C THR A 36 7.99 2.90 -11.69
N THR A 37 9.10 2.68 -11.00
CA THR A 37 9.26 1.71 -9.92
C THR A 37 9.49 2.40 -8.57
N ASN A 38 9.36 1.64 -7.48
CA ASN A 38 9.77 2.14 -6.16
C ASN A 38 11.27 2.45 -6.05
N LYS A 39 12.12 1.83 -6.88
CA LYS A 39 13.55 2.18 -6.92
C LYS A 39 13.75 3.61 -7.44
N ASP A 40 12.95 4.01 -8.42
CA ASP A 40 12.98 5.38 -8.96
C ASP A 40 12.54 6.36 -7.87
N VAL A 41 11.48 6.04 -7.12
CA VAL A 41 11.04 6.84 -5.96
C VAL A 41 12.14 6.94 -4.89
N ASP A 42 12.78 5.82 -4.53
CA ASP A 42 13.87 5.78 -3.56
C ASP A 42 15.05 6.66 -4.00
N GLU A 43 15.41 6.61 -5.28
CA GLU A 43 16.50 7.40 -5.84
C GLU A 43 16.18 8.90 -5.87
N ALA A 44 14.99 9.29 -6.33
CA ALA A 44 14.54 10.68 -6.30
C ALA A 44 14.50 11.24 -4.86
N MET A 45 13.92 10.49 -3.91
CA MET A 45 13.89 10.87 -2.50
C MET A 45 15.30 11.05 -1.94
N LYS A 46 16.21 10.11 -2.21
CA LYS A 46 17.61 10.21 -1.76
C LYS A 46 18.28 11.48 -2.27
N ARG A 47 18.16 11.79 -3.57
CA ARG A 47 18.75 13.00 -4.17
C ARG A 47 18.21 14.29 -3.54
N LEU A 48 16.90 14.35 -3.26
CA LEU A 48 16.28 15.48 -2.57
C LEU A 48 16.73 15.62 -1.11
N MET A 49 16.84 14.50 -0.39
CA MET A 49 17.35 14.49 0.99
C MET A 49 18.80 14.95 1.04
N ASP A 50 19.66 14.42 0.17
CA ASP A 50 21.07 14.83 0.07
C ASP A 50 21.16 16.33 -0.28
N PHE A 51 20.33 16.81 -1.20
CA PHE A 51 20.26 18.22 -1.55
C PHE A 51 19.91 19.09 -0.34
N LEU A 52 18.84 18.78 0.40
CA LEU A 52 18.47 19.51 1.62
C LEU A 52 19.60 19.49 2.66
N TRP A 53 20.23 18.35 2.89
CA TRP A 53 21.32 18.25 3.87
C TRP A 53 22.54 19.09 3.50
N THR A 54 22.87 19.23 2.21
CA THR A 54 23.98 20.10 1.78
C THR A 54 23.71 21.58 1.98
N ARG A 55 22.47 21.96 2.28
CA ARG A 55 22.00 23.35 2.41
C ARG A 55 21.63 23.71 3.85
N GLN A 56 21.69 22.75 4.77
CA GLN A 56 21.53 23.02 6.20
C GLN A 56 22.69 23.91 6.68
N LEU A 57 22.36 24.96 7.43
CA LEU A 57 23.32 25.85 8.07
C LEU A 57 23.92 25.20 9.33
N ASP A 58 25.02 25.74 9.84
CA ASP A 58 25.74 25.19 11.01
C ASP A 58 24.87 25.08 12.28
N ASP A 59 23.91 26.00 12.41
CA ASP A 59 22.94 26.08 13.50
C ASP A 59 21.76 25.09 13.35
N GLY A 60 21.72 24.32 12.26
CA GLY A 60 20.67 23.35 11.95
C GLY A 60 19.50 23.88 11.14
N SER A 61 19.42 25.19 10.90
CA SER A 61 18.35 25.81 10.13
C SER A 61 18.61 25.78 8.62
N TRP A 62 17.59 26.14 7.83
CA TRP A 62 17.72 26.46 6.41
C TRP A 62 17.42 27.94 6.21
N ALA A 63 18.05 28.55 5.21
CA ALA A 63 17.83 29.95 4.90
C ALA A 63 16.35 30.22 4.58
N ASP A 64 15.74 31.14 5.34
CA ASP A 64 14.39 31.60 5.04
C ASP A 64 14.39 32.43 3.76
N ILE A 65 13.26 32.38 3.05
CA ILE A 65 13.06 33.17 1.83
C ILE A 65 13.09 34.65 2.18
N THR A 66 13.84 35.42 1.38
CA THR A 66 13.91 36.88 1.42
C THR A 66 13.74 37.44 0.01
N GLY A 67 12.95 38.50 -0.19
CA GLY A 67 12.84 39.17 -1.51
C GLY A 67 11.92 40.39 -1.50
N GLU A 68 11.93 41.17 -2.59
CA GLU A 68 11.13 42.42 -2.73
C GLU A 68 9.61 42.22 -2.56
N HIS A 69 9.13 40.99 -2.79
CA HIS A 69 7.71 40.62 -2.70
C HIS A 69 7.35 39.79 -1.46
N TRP A 70 8.32 39.49 -0.58
CA TRP A 70 8.11 38.59 0.56
C TRP A 70 8.72 39.14 1.85
N GLN A 71 7.90 39.31 2.89
CA GLN A 71 8.41 39.51 4.24
C GLN A 71 9.11 38.22 4.71
N LYS A 72 10.29 38.35 5.33
CA LYS A 72 11.05 37.21 5.88
C LYS A 72 10.14 36.39 6.81
N ARG A 73 9.90 35.12 6.48
CA ARG A 73 9.13 34.17 7.30
C ARG A 73 10.08 33.35 8.15
N VAL A 74 10.38 33.84 9.35
CA VAL A 74 11.36 33.23 10.23
C VAL A 74 10.99 31.78 10.53
N GLY A 75 11.87 30.85 10.18
CA GLY A 75 11.79 29.43 10.49
C GLY A 75 10.83 28.62 9.61
N TRP A 76 10.18 29.21 8.60
CA TRP A 76 9.26 28.47 7.73
C TRP A 76 9.99 27.41 6.89
N THR A 77 11.12 27.79 6.25
CA THR A 77 11.91 26.86 5.43
C THR A 77 12.41 25.70 6.29
N THR A 78 12.92 26.01 7.49
CA THR A 78 13.39 25.00 8.45
C THR A 78 12.26 24.05 8.86
N ALA A 79 11.05 24.58 9.12
CA ALA A 79 9.92 23.76 9.55
C ALA A 79 9.49 22.80 8.44
N LEU A 80 9.43 23.28 7.20
CA LEU A 80 9.02 22.48 6.07
C LEU A 80 10.06 21.42 5.69
N ALA A 81 11.35 21.78 5.65
CA ALA A 81 12.44 20.84 5.43
C ALA A 81 12.45 19.74 6.51
N SER A 82 12.31 20.12 7.79
CA SER A 82 12.23 19.16 8.90
C SER A 82 11.04 18.21 8.75
N LEU A 83 9.85 18.75 8.45
CA LEU A 83 8.66 17.93 8.20
C LEU A 83 8.90 16.93 7.05
N ALA A 84 9.42 17.39 5.92
CA ALA A 84 9.67 16.55 4.75
C ALA A 84 10.68 15.42 5.01
N LEU A 85 11.76 15.73 5.74
CA LEU A 85 12.79 14.76 6.10
C LEU A 85 12.26 13.73 7.11
N LEU A 86 11.51 14.15 8.12
CA LEU A 86 10.87 13.25 9.08
C LEU A 86 9.83 12.33 8.42
N GLU A 87 9.01 12.87 7.51
CA GLU A 87 8.04 12.08 6.73
C GLU A 87 8.71 11.11 5.76
N SER A 88 9.96 11.37 5.38
CA SER A 88 10.79 10.50 4.56
C SER A 88 11.54 9.42 5.35
N GLY A 89 11.31 9.33 6.67
CA GLY A 89 11.89 8.31 7.53
C GLY A 89 13.21 8.70 8.19
N VAL A 90 13.65 9.96 8.10
CA VAL A 90 14.76 10.46 8.93
C VAL A 90 14.34 10.40 10.40
N LYS A 91 15.18 9.81 11.23
CA LYS A 91 14.91 9.65 12.66
C LYS A 91 15.15 10.94 13.42
N THR A 92 14.39 11.15 14.48
CA THR A 92 14.53 12.32 15.38
C THR A 92 15.87 12.38 16.11
N ASN A 93 16.63 11.28 16.15
CA ASN A 93 17.97 11.21 16.75
C ASN A 93 19.12 11.27 15.73
N ASP A 94 18.84 11.55 14.45
CA ASP A 94 19.91 11.95 13.51
C ASP A 94 20.46 13.31 14.00
N PRO A 95 21.78 13.48 14.20
CA PRO A 95 22.34 14.72 14.74
C PRO A 95 21.98 15.97 13.95
N ARG A 96 21.77 15.85 12.64
CA ARG A 96 21.33 16.97 11.78
C ARG A 96 19.87 17.31 12.03
N MET A 97 19.03 16.29 12.24
CA MET A 97 17.62 16.48 12.57
C MET A 97 17.44 17.02 13.99
N GLU A 98 18.23 16.57 14.97
CA GLU A 98 18.21 17.13 16.32
C GLU A 98 18.49 18.64 16.30
N LYS A 99 19.55 19.07 15.59
CA LYS A 99 19.84 20.50 15.40
C LYS A 99 18.69 21.26 14.73
N ALA A 100 18.06 20.68 13.72
CA ALA A 100 16.91 21.29 13.05
C ALA A 100 15.72 21.47 13.99
N LEU A 101 15.39 20.45 14.79
CA LEU A 101 14.32 20.50 15.78
C LEU A 101 14.63 21.51 16.89
N ASP A 102 15.89 21.59 17.35
CA ASP A 102 16.34 22.59 18.32
C ASP A 102 16.21 24.02 17.75
N ALA A 103 16.61 24.23 16.49
CA ALA A 103 16.42 25.50 15.78
C ALA A 103 14.94 25.91 15.70
N LEU A 104 14.03 24.95 15.46
CA LEU A 104 12.58 25.21 15.47
C LEU A 104 12.04 25.64 16.84
N MET A 105 12.60 25.09 17.92
CA MET A 105 12.18 25.40 19.28
C MET A 105 12.55 26.82 19.70
N VAL A 106 13.64 27.37 19.17
CA VAL A 106 14.10 28.74 19.48
C VAL A 106 13.63 29.79 18.46
N ALA A 107 13.08 29.37 17.31
CA ALA A 107 12.61 30.28 16.27
C ALA A 107 11.43 31.15 16.73
N ASP A 108 11.60 32.47 16.67
CA ASP A 108 10.56 33.45 16.98
C ASP A 108 9.65 33.69 15.76
N MET A 109 8.82 32.70 15.47
CA MET A 109 7.84 32.73 14.39
C MET A 109 6.75 33.77 14.68
N LYS A 110 6.42 34.59 13.67
CA LYS A 110 5.41 35.66 13.79
C LYS A 110 4.19 35.46 12.89
N ASP A 111 4.27 34.57 11.92
CA ASP A 111 3.21 34.35 10.95
C ASP A 111 2.58 32.96 11.06
N SER A 112 1.30 32.88 10.70
CA SER A 112 0.46 31.69 10.83
C SER A 112 0.98 30.49 10.04
N ILE A 113 1.60 30.71 8.87
CA ILE A 113 2.16 29.63 8.05
C ILE A 113 3.35 29.00 8.76
N SER A 114 4.26 29.81 9.31
CA SER A 114 5.40 29.32 10.08
C SER A 114 4.95 28.55 11.32
N HIS A 115 4.00 29.09 12.11
CA HIS A 115 3.41 28.39 13.26
C HIS A 115 2.77 27.05 12.87
N ALA A 116 1.96 27.05 11.80
CA ALA A 116 1.32 25.86 11.29
C ALA A 116 2.34 24.80 10.87
N THR A 117 3.38 25.20 10.15
CA THR A 117 4.40 24.27 9.65
C THR A 117 5.27 23.71 10.78
N ARG A 118 5.61 24.52 11.79
CA ARG A 118 6.28 24.03 13.00
C ARG A 118 5.40 23.04 13.76
N ALA A 119 4.11 23.34 13.94
CA ALA A 119 3.18 22.41 14.58
C ALA A 119 3.13 21.07 13.84
N MET A 120 3.05 21.08 12.49
CA MET A 120 3.10 19.83 11.69
C MET A 120 4.42 19.06 11.90
N ALA A 121 5.57 19.72 11.82
CA ALA A 121 6.88 19.10 11.99
C ALA A 121 7.05 18.49 13.40
N LEU A 122 6.69 19.24 14.45
CA LEU A 122 6.78 18.77 15.83
C LEU A 122 5.77 17.66 16.12
N CYS A 123 4.56 17.70 15.56
CA CYS A 123 3.60 16.60 15.66
C CYS A 123 4.17 15.32 15.05
N GLN A 124 4.81 15.41 13.88
CA GLN A 124 5.46 14.26 13.26
C GLN A 124 6.61 13.72 14.12
N ALA A 125 7.46 14.58 14.68
CA ALA A 125 8.50 14.17 15.61
C ALA A 125 7.92 13.52 16.88
N TYR A 126 6.86 14.12 17.44
CA TYR A 126 6.19 13.69 18.67
C TYR A 126 5.58 12.29 18.56
N ARG A 127 5.07 11.91 17.38
CA ARG A 127 4.59 10.54 17.11
C ARG A 127 5.67 9.48 17.32
N THR A 128 6.94 9.83 17.14
CA THR A 128 8.08 8.91 17.32
C THR A 128 8.71 9.01 18.70
N VAL A 129 8.84 10.23 19.25
CA VAL A 129 9.47 10.50 20.54
C VAL A 129 8.67 11.59 21.26
N GLN A 130 8.08 11.23 22.40
CA GLN A 130 7.21 12.14 23.15
C GLN A 130 8.01 13.03 24.11
N ARG A 131 8.52 14.17 23.61
CA ARG A 131 9.20 15.18 24.44
C ARG A 131 8.24 16.24 24.97
N LYS A 132 8.39 16.63 26.25
CA LYS A 132 7.47 17.57 26.91
C LYS A 132 7.58 18.99 26.37
N GLU A 133 8.78 19.40 25.99
CA GLU A 133 9.05 20.67 25.34
C GLU A 133 8.33 20.79 24.00
N TRP A 134 8.33 19.73 23.18
CA TRP A 134 7.59 19.68 21.92
C TRP A 134 6.09 19.70 22.14
N GLU A 135 5.58 18.94 23.11
CA GLU A 135 4.16 19.00 23.49
C GLU A 135 3.74 20.43 23.83
N THR A 136 4.54 21.12 24.65
CA THR A 136 4.25 22.50 25.07
C THR A 136 4.27 23.46 23.89
N GLN A 137 5.24 23.31 22.99
CA GLN A 137 5.39 24.16 21.81
C GLN A 137 4.29 23.90 20.76
N ILE A 138 3.86 22.64 20.56
CA ILE A 138 2.71 22.30 19.72
C ILE A 138 1.45 23.03 20.24
N VAL A 139 1.17 22.94 21.54
CA VAL A 139 -0.01 23.62 22.12
C VAL A 139 0.09 25.13 21.99
N LYS A 140 1.29 25.70 22.14
CA LYS A 140 1.52 27.13 21.93
C LYS A 140 1.23 27.56 20.49
N ASP A 141 1.69 26.81 19.50
CA ASP A 141 1.42 27.11 18.09
C ASP A 141 -0.08 26.95 17.76
N LEU A 142 -0.74 25.90 18.27
CA LEU A 142 -2.18 25.71 18.09
C LEU A 142 -3.01 26.80 18.78
N ASP A 143 -2.58 27.31 19.93
CA ASP A 143 -3.22 28.46 20.59
C ASP A 143 -3.10 29.73 19.72
N VAL A 144 -1.94 30.00 19.12
CA VAL A 144 -1.81 31.11 18.15
C VAL A 144 -2.76 30.92 16.96
N LEU A 145 -2.86 29.70 16.43
CA LEU A 145 -3.68 29.40 15.25
C LEU A 145 -5.19 29.41 15.54
N THR A 146 -5.62 29.12 16.76
CA THR A 146 -7.05 29.00 17.08
C THR A 146 -7.62 30.22 17.81
N ARG A 147 -6.77 31.06 18.41
CA ARG A 147 -7.20 32.27 19.12
C ARG A 147 -7.82 33.28 18.17
N GLY A 148 -9.14 33.49 18.31
CA GLY A 148 -9.92 34.39 17.46
C GLY A 148 -10.55 33.72 16.24
N LEU A 149 -10.15 32.48 15.91
CA LEU A 149 -10.73 31.71 14.81
C LEU A 149 -12.27 31.58 14.86
N PRO A 150 -12.94 31.47 16.03
CA PRO A 150 -14.40 31.46 16.12
C PRO A 150 -15.11 32.71 15.58
N ALA A 151 -14.40 33.82 15.42
CA ALA A 151 -14.93 35.07 14.86
C ALA A 151 -14.57 35.26 13.38
N HIS A 152 -13.62 34.49 12.86
CA HIS A 152 -12.97 34.74 11.57
C HIS A 152 -13.16 33.59 10.56
N GLY A 153 -12.96 32.34 11.00
CA GLY A 153 -13.09 31.14 10.17
C GLY A 153 -12.02 30.92 9.12
N ALA A 154 -11.04 31.81 9.00
CA ALA A 154 -9.94 31.72 8.05
C ALA A 154 -8.68 32.31 8.68
N TRP A 155 -7.55 32.16 7.99
CA TRP A 155 -6.24 32.67 8.41
C TRP A 155 -5.66 33.57 7.34
N ASP A 156 -5.05 34.66 7.78
CA ASP A 156 -4.06 35.40 7.01
C ASP A 156 -2.68 35.21 7.65
N TYR A 157 -1.65 35.86 7.10
CA TYR A 157 -0.28 35.73 7.61
C TYR A 157 -0.14 36.11 9.08
N LYS A 158 -0.90 37.09 9.59
CA LYS A 158 -0.80 37.51 11.01
C LYS A 158 -1.60 36.64 11.99
N GLY A 159 -2.32 35.63 11.51
CA GLY A 159 -3.20 34.79 12.33
C GLY A 159 -4.63 34.73 11.78
N PRO A 160 -5.62 34.29 12.59
CA PRO A 160 -7.00 34.23 12.19
C PRO A 160 -7.55 35.59 11.69
N ASP A 161 -8.14 35.60 10.50
CA ASP A 161 -8.67 36.80 9.84
C ASP A 161 -9.87 36.44 8.95
N ARG A 162 -10.92 37.27 8.97
CA ARG A 162 -12.16 37.01 8.20
C ARG A 162 -11.95 37.08 6.69
N ASN A 163 -11.01 37.92 6.24
CA ASN A 163 -10.62 38.14 4.86
C ASN A 163 -9.27 37.47 4.53
N GLY A 164 -8.78 36.58 5.39
CA GLY A 164 -7.47 35.94 5.21
C GLY A 164 -7.37 35.08 3.96
N ASN A 165 -6.15 34.83 3.49
CA ASN A 165 -5.88 34.17 2.21
C ASN A 165 -6.01 32.63 2.27
N ASN A 166 -6.13 31.99 1.10
CA ASN A 166 -6.41 30.55 1.02
C ASN A 166 -5.19 29.68 1.35
N MET A 167 -3.98 30.16 1.10
CA MET A 167 -2.75 29.44 1.45
C MET A 167 -2.59 29.36 2.97
N ALA A 168 -2.61 30.49 3.68
CA ALA A 168 -2.52 30.52 5.14
C ALA A 168 -3.66 29.72 5.79
N SER A 169 -4.87 29.81 5.23
CA SER A 169 -6.02 29.03 5.71
C SER A 169 -5.84 27.53 5.53
N GLN A 170 -5.24 27.09 4.41
CA GLN A 170 -4.93 25.67 4.20
C GLN A 170 -3.89 25.19 5.21
N PHE A 171 -2.77 25.89 5.37
CA PHE A 171 -1.72 25.50 6.33
C PHE A 171 -2.25 25.45 7.76
N GLY A 172 -3.05 26.44 8.19
CA GLY A 172 -3.71 26.43 9.49
C GLY A 172 -4.57 25.18 9.68
N LEU A 173 -5.37 24.80 8.68
CA LEU A 173 -6.21 23.60 8.74
C LEU A 173 -5.39 22.29 8.75
N LEU A 174 -4.29 22.23 7.99
CA LEU A 174 -3.38 21.08 7.98
C LEU A 174 -2.69 20.89 9.33
N ALA A 175 -2.28 21.98 9.99
CA ALA A 175 -1.70 21.90 11.34
C ALA A 175 -2.68 21.31 12.36
N LEU A 176 -3.96 21.72 12.30
CA LEU A 176 -5.01 21.15 13.14
C LEU A 176 -5.23 19.66 12.86
N TRP A 177 -5.19 19.26 11.58
CA TRP A 177 -5.31 17.86 11.18
C TRP A 177 -4.15 16.99 11.69
N GLU A 178 -2.90 17.43 11.49
CA GLU A 178 -1.72 16.68 11.95
C GLU A 178 -1.63 16.62 13.48
N ALA A 179 -2.09 17.65 14.19
CA ALA A 179 -2.19 17.64 15.65
C ALA A 179 -3.12 16.53 16.15
N GLU A 180 -4.30 16.36 15.54
CA GLU A 180 -5.20 15.26 15.90
C GLU A 180 -4.58 13.89 15.62
N LEU A 181 -3.86 13.73 14.50
CA LEU A 181 -3.13 12.50 14.20
C LEU A 181 -2.02 12.20 15.23
N ALA A 182 -1.44 13.23 15.84
CA ALA A 182 -0.50 13.11 16.96
C ALA A 182 -1.18 12.99 18.34
N ARG A 183 -2.50 12.72 18.38
CA ARG A 183 -3.33 12.61 19.60
C ARG A 183 -3.39 13.90 20.42
N PHE A 184 -3.34 15.06 19.75
CA PHE A 184 -3.72 16.36 20.30
C PHE A 184 -5.19 16.63 19.95
N ASP A 185 -6.08 15.88 20.58
CA ASP A 185 -7.54 15.96 20.41
C ASP A 185 -8.24 16.34 21.72
N GLY A 186 -9.58 16.42 21.69
CA GLY A 186 -10.39 16.76 22.86
C GLY A 186 -10.27 15.77 24.04
N ASN A 187 -9.73 14.58 23.82
CA ASN A 187 -9.52 13.57 24.86
C ASN A 187 -8.14 13.66 25.52
N ARG A 188 -7.21 14.45 24.95
CA ARG A 188 -5.86 14.62 25.50
C ARG A 188 -5.89 15.26 26.88
N LYS A 189 -5.17 14.65 27.82
CA LYS A 189 -4.93 15.17 29.16
C LYS A 189 -3.46 15.57 29.30
N PHE A 190 -3.22 16.68 30.01
CA PHE A 190 -1.89 17.20 30.31
C PHE A 190 -1.67 17.11 31.82
N ASP A 191 -0.47 16.75 32.24
CA ASP A 191 -0.11 16.74 33.66
C ASP A 191 -0.21 18.16 34.25
N ALA A 192 -0.96 18.29 35.35
CA ALA A 192 -1.24 19.57 36.01
C ALA A 192 -0.04 20.16 36.78
N ALA A 193 1.07 19.43 36.91
CA ALA A 193 2.22 19.82 37.72
C ALA A 193 3.28 20.56 36.89
N ALA A 194 3.03 21.82 36.54
CA ALA A 194 4.07 22.74 36.07
C ALA A 194 3.58 24.18 36.19
N GLY A 195 3.58 24.72 37.41
CA GLY A 195 3.15 26.09 37.66
C GLY A 195 3.51 26.66 39.03
N ALA A 196 4.39 26.01 39.79
CA ALA A 196 4.96 26.59 41.01
C ALA A 196 6.48 26.43 40.94
N PRO A 197 7.27 27.51 41.02
CA PRO A 197 8.71 27.36 41.17
C PRO A 197 8.98 26.60 42.46
N ALA A 198 9.73 25.50 42.36
CA ALA A 198 10.26 24.83 43.53
C ALA A 198 11.09 25.85 44.31
N ALA A 199 10.70 26.13 45.55
CA ALA A 199 11.48 26.97 46.45
C ALA A 199 12.87 26.34 46.62
N ALA A 200 13.88 26.95 45.99
CA ALA A 200 15.26 26.56 46.17
C ALA A 200 15.65 26.82 47.63
N ALA A 201 16.12 25.78 48.32
CA ALA A 201 16.75 25.89 49.62
C ALA A 201 17.95 26.85 49.52
N SER A 202 17.98 27.82 50.42
CA SER A 202 19.00 28.86 50.50
C SER A 202 20.39 28.29 50.82
N PRO A 203 21.47 28.81 50.22
CA PRO A 203 22.76 28.90 50.87
C PRO A 203 22.99 30.32 51.43
N THR A 204 23.62 30.36 52.60
CA THR A 204 24.08 31.52 53.39
C THR A 204 25.01 32.47 52.59
N PRO A 205 25.15 33.75 53.02
CA PRO A 205 25.56 34.85 52.14
C PRO A 205 27.08 35.12 52.14
N SER A 206 27.58 35.64 51.03
CA SER A 206 28.81 36.45 50.98
C SER A 206 28.53 37.79 50.28
N PRO A 207 29.02 38.94 50.79
CA PRO A 207 28.64 40.25 50.27
C PRO A 207 29.71 40.83 49.32
N ARG A 208 29.28 41.43 48.20
CA ARG A 208 29.52 42.84 47.82
C ARG A 208 29.31 43.11 46.32
N ASN A 209 28.61 44.23 46.07
CA ASN A 209 28.60 45.09 44.88
C ASN A 209 28.02 44.53 43.57
N THR A 210 27.12 45.17 42.84
CA THR A 210 26.55 46.54 42.86
C THR A 210 25.21 46.49 42.14
N ARG A 211 24.21 47.21 42.66
CA ARG A 211 22.87 47.34 42.06
C ARG A 211 22.94 48.09 40.73
N VAL A 212 22.51 47.44 39.65
CA VAL A 212 21.76 48.08 38.57
C VAL A 212 20.35 47.52 38.66
N ALA A 213 19.37 48.41 38.72
CA ALA A 213 17.96 48.07 38.86
C ALA A 213 17.44 47.42 37.57
N ASP A 214 16.91 46.20 37.70
CA ASP A 214 16.09 45.56 36.67
C ASP A 214 14.62 45.77 37.08
N PRO A 215 13.78 46.44 36.25
CA PRO A 215 12.38 46.64 36.61
C PRO A 215 11.61 45.32 36.46
N ALA A 216 10.68 45.12 37.39
CA ALA A 216 9.81 43.97 37.50
C ALA A 216 9.17 43.51 36.18
N GLY A 217 9.20 42.20 35.95
CA GLY A 217 8.47 41.54 34.87
C GLY A 217 8.68 40.03 34.90
N GLY A 218 8.15 39.33 35.91
CA GLY A 218 8.09 37.87 35.89
C GLY A 218 7.25 37.41 34.70
N SER A 219 7.88 36.80 33.69
CA SER A 219 7.14 36.17 32.61
C SER A 219 6.59 34.84 33.12
N ASP A 220 5.28 34.74 33.32
CA ASP A 220 4.63 33.45 33.51
C ASP A 220 4.94 32.57 32.29
N ALA A 221 5.70 31.50 32.48
CA ALA A 221 5.99 30.54 31.42
C ALA A 221 4.68 29.97 30.85
N PHE A 222 4.60 29.81 29.52
CA PHE A 222 3.40 29.28 28.85
C PHE A 222 3.03 27.90 29.42
N ASN A 223 1.76 27.72 29.80
CA ASN A 223 1.27 26.47 30.37
C ASN A 223 0.27 25.78 29.42
N ALA A 224 0.68 24.66 28.84
CA ALA A 224 -0.12 23.88 27.90
C ALA A 224 -1.42 23.33 28.52
N ALA A 225 -1.39 22.86 29.76
CA ALA A 225 -2.57 22.32 30.45
C ALA A 225 -3.65 23.40 30.65
N ARG A 226 -3.25 24.66 30.87
CA ARG A 226 -4.15 25.81 30.99
C ARG A 226 -4.67 26.29 29.62
N ALA A 227 -3.84 26.25 28.59
CA ALA A 227 -4.20 26.71 27.25
C ALA A 227 -5.10 25.72 26.50
N TRP A 228 -4.86 24.41 26.65
CA TRP A 228 -5.49 23.36 25.84
C TRP A 228 -7.03 23.38 25.82
N PRO A 229 -7.74 23.54 26.96
CA PRO A 229 -9.20 23.62 26.94
C PRO A 229 -9.74 24.79 26.11
N ASN A 230 -8.98 25.89 25.99
CA ASN A 230 -9.36 27.04 25.17
C ASN A 230 -9.07 26.80 23.69
N VAL A 231 -7.99 26.09 23.36
CA VAL A 231 -7.67 25.66 21.99
C VAL A 231 -8.80 24.80 21.44
N ILE A 232 -9.17 23.74 22.15
CA ILE A 232 -10.25 22.82 21.75
C ILE A 232 -11.58 23.55 21.62
N ARG A 233 -11.95 24.36 22.63
CA ARG A 233 -13.19 25.15 22.57
C ARG A 233 -13.22 26.11 21.38
N SER A 234 -12.09 26.73 21.07
CA SER A 234 -11.99 27.63 19.92
C SER A 234 -12.13 26.86 18.62
N LEU A 235 -11.45 25.72 18.48
CA LEU A 235 -11.56 24.87 17.31
C LEU A 235 -12.99 24.38 17.07
N ASP A 236 -13.64 23.82 18.10
CA ASP A 236 -15.01 23.29 18.00
C ASP A 236 -16.02 24.34 17.54
N ARG A 237 -15.86 25.59 18.00
CA ARG A 237 -16.72 26.72 17.61
C ARG A 237 -16.41 27.28 16.22
N SER A 238 -15.27 26.94 15.63
CA SER A 238 -14.80 27.53 14.38
C SER A 238 -15.32 26.82 13.13
N TRP A 239 -15.70 25.54 13.23
CA TRP A 239 -16.09 24.72 12.07
C TRP A 239 -17.15 25.36 11.16
N PRO A 240 -18.25 25.95 11.67
CA PRO A 240 -19.25 26.58 10.79
C PRO A 240 -18.68 27.74 9.96
N LEU A 241 -17.74 28.53 10.51
CA LEU A 241 -17.11 29.62 9.77
C LEU A 241 -16.02 29.11 8.83
N ILE A 242 -15.24 28.08 9.22
CA ILE A 242 -14.26 27.44 8.34
C ILE A 242 -14.95 26.89 7.08
N GLU A 243 -16.05 26.16 7.27
CA GLU A 243 -16.88 25.67 6.17
C GLU A 243 -17.35 26.80 5.28
N LYS A 244 -18.00 27.82 5.88
CA LYS A 244 -18.54 28.96 5.15
C LYS A 244 -17.48 29.61 4.27
N GLN A 245 -16.27 29.82 4.80
CA GLN A 245 -15.18 30.47 4.07
C GLN A 245 -14.75 29.65 2.86
N TRP A 246 -14.51 28.35 3.02
CA TRP A 246 -14.08 27.50 1.89
C TRP A 246 -15.13 27.39 0.80
N VAL A 247 -16.40 27.20 1.19
CA VAL A 247 -17.54 27.15 0.27
C VAL A 247 -17.71 28.47 -0.47
N SER A 248 -17.75 29.61 0.24
CA SER A 248 -18.03 30.90 -0.39
C SER A 248 -16.90 31.40 -1.30
N ARG A 249 -15.69 30.86 -1.15
CA ARG A 249 -14.51 31.23 -1.95
C ARG A 249 -14.32 30.36 -3.18
N GLN A 250 -15.12 29.31 -3.36
CA GLN A 250 -15.14 28.57 -4.61
C GLN A 250 -15.68 29.48 -5.72
N ARG A 251 -14.92 29.65 -6.78
CA ARG A 251 -15.25 30.59 -7.86
C ARG A 251 -16.32 30.01 -8.79
N ASN A 252 -16.82 30.87 -9.68
CA ASN A 252 -17.81 30.48 -10.69
C ASN A 252 -17.31 29.35 -11.60
N ASP A 253 -16.00 29.33 -11.88
CA ASP A 253 -15.35 28.27 -12.65
C ASP A 253 -15.16 26.97 -11.85
N LYS A 254 -15.55 26.94 -10.57
CA LYS A 254 -15.43 25.84 -9.60
C LYS A 254 -14.03 25.61 -9.03
N GLY A 255 -13.08 26.49 -9.31
CA GLY A 255 -11.75 26.45 -8.73
C GLY A 255 -11.54 27.45 -7.56
N TRP A 256 -10.31 27.52 -7.08
CA TRP A 256 -9.86 28.48 -6.07
C TRP A 256 -8.60 29.23 -6.54
N THR A 257 -8.40 30.42 -5.97
CA THR A 257 -7.19 31.25 -6.15
C THR A 257 -6.47 31.42 -4.82
N PHE A 258 -5.31 32.07 -4.80
CA PHE A 258 -4.61 32.36 -3.54
C PHE A 258 -5.35 33.39 -2.68
N SER A 259 -6.00 34.37 -3.31
CA SER A 259 -6.75 35.42 -2.62
C SER A 259 -8.18 34.98 -2.32
N ALA A 260 -8.68 35.33 -1.14
CA ALA A 260 -10.06 35.09 -0.76
C ALA A 260 -11.06 36.02 -1.48
N VAL A 261 -10.58 37.15 -2.01
CA VAL A 261 -11.39 38.23 -2.60
C VAL A 261 -10.90 38.59 -4.00
N ALA A 262 -10.37 37.60 -4.72
CA ALA A 262 -9.86 37.78 -6.07
C ALA A 262 -10.95 38.35 -7.01
N GLY A 263 -10.58 39.31 -7.86
CA GLY A 263 -11.46 39.88 -8.89
C GLY A 263 -12.04 38.83 -9.82
N ASP A 264 -13.11 39.17 -10.54
CA ASP A 264 -13.79 38.24 -11.45
C ASP A 264 -12.89 37.77 -12.61
N ASP A 265 -11.84 38.54 -12.93
CA ASP A 265 -10.85 38.29 -13.98
C ASP A 265 -9.71 37.34 -13.56
N VAL A 266 -9.54 37.07 -12.26
CA VAL A 266 -8.44 36.20 -11.77
C VAL A 266 -8.80 34.72 -12.00
N GLU A 267 -7.97 34.00 -12.74
CA GLU A 267 -8.16 32.57 -12.99
C GLU A 267 -7.82 31.70 -11.78
N SER A 268 -8.63 30.66 -11.55
CA SER A 268 -8.34 29.63 -10.55
C SER A 268 -7.06 28.87 -10.90
N THR A 269 -6.32 28.44 -9.88
CA THR A 269 -5.03 27.76 -10.05
C THR A 269 -5.13 26.29 -9.64
N LEU A 270 -4.29 25.43 -10.20
CA LEU A 270 -4.22 24.02 -9.79
C LEU A 270 -3.86 23.86 -8.32
N VAL A 271 -2.87 24.63 -7.85
CA VAL A 271 -2.41 24.62 -6.46
C VAL A 271 -3.57 24.88 -5.51
N MET A 272 -4.28 26.00 -5.71
CA MET A 272 -5.32 26.42 -4.78
C MET A 272 -6.61 25.63 -4.94
N THR A 273 -6.95 25.14 -6.14
CA THR A 273 -8.11 24.26 -6.30
C THR A 273 -7.89 22.90 -5.62
N ALA A 274 -6.70 22.31 -5.75
CA ALA A 274 -6.35 21.10 -5.01
C ALA A 274 -6.34 21.35 -3.49
N ALA A 275 -5.77 22.47 -3.04
CA ALA A 275 -5.78 22.88 -1.65
C ALA A 275 -7.20 23.07 -1.07
N GLY A 276 -8.06 23.82 -1.78
CA GLY A 276 -9.43 24.09 -1.36
C GLY A 276 -10.29 22.84 -1.34
N THR A 277 -10.18 22.00 -2.37
CA THR A 277 -10.88 20.70 -2.41
C THR A 277 -10.44 19.79 -1.26
N SER A 278 -9.13 19.69 -0.99
CA SER A 278 -8.63 18.93 0.17
C SER A 278 -9.11 19.51 1.52
N SER A 279 -9.29 20.82 1.61
CA SER A 279 -9.80 21.48 2.82
C SER A 279 -11.29 21.20 3.04
N LEU A 280 -12.08 21.12 1.97
CA LEU A 280 -13.47 20.66 2.05
C LEU A 280 -13.58 19.20 2.49
N PHE A 281 -12.64 18.32 2.11
CA PHE A 281 -12.59 16.96 2.66
C PHE A 281 -12.33 16.95 4.18
N VAL A 282 -11.50 17.86 4.69
CA VAL A 282 -11.32 17.99 6.15
C VAL A 282 -12.62 18.46 6.82
N VAL A 283 -13.34 19.41 6.22
CA VAL A 283 -14.67 19.83 6.72
C VAL A 283 -15.65 18.67 6.69
N LEU A 284 -15.68 17.89 5.61
CA LEU A 284 -16.48 16.68 5.50
C LEU A 284 -16.17 15.73 6.65
N ASP A 285 -14.91 15.39 6.88
CA ASP A 285 -14.49 14.46 7.93
C ASP A 285 -14.84 14.94 9.35
N LYS A 286 -14.76 16.25 9.61
CA LYS A 286 -14.96 16.81 10.95
C LYS A 286 -16.42 17.15 11.26
N VAL A 287 -17.17 17.60 10.26
CA VAL A 287 -18.50 18.20 10.47
C VAL A 287 -19.60 17.27 10.00
N TYR A 288 -19.39 16.54 8.91
CA TYR A 288 -20.47 15.85 8.19
C TYR A 288 -20.40 14.34 8.30
N ALA A 289 -19.21 13.74 8.22
CA ALA A 289 -19.03 12.31 8.34
C ALA A 289 -19.65 11.74 9.64
N PRO A 290 -19.49 12.38 10.83
CA PRO A 290 -20.15 11.93 12.07
C PRO A 290 -21.68 12.01 12.05
N LYS A 291 -22.28 12.77 11.14
CA LYS A 291 -23.73 12.97 11.00
C LYS A 291 -24.35 12.13 9.88
N MET A 292 -23.52 11.56 9.02
CA MET A 292 -23.98 10.77 7.88
C MET A 292 -24.38 9.37 8.33
N VAL A 293 -25.54 8.94 7.88
CA VAL A 293 -26.03 7.57 8.03
C VAL A 293 -26.24 7.03 6.62
N PRO A 294 -25.48 6.02 6.17
CA PRO A 294 -25.67 5.39 4.88
C PRO A 294 -27.14 5.03 4.61
N GLY A 295 -27.59 5.17 3.36
CA GLY A 295 -28.99 4.96 2.97
C GLY A 295 -29.97 6.05 3.42
N LYS A 296 -29.52 7.09 4.14
CA LYS A 296 -30.28 8.31 4.40
C LYS A 296 -29.78 9.47 3.51
N PRO A 297 -30.62 10.48 3.23
CA PRO A 297 -30.16 11.68 2.53
C PRO A 297 -28.98 12.32 3.26
N ALA A 298 -27.95 12.72 2.51
CA ALA A 298 -26.83 13.46 3.06
C ALA A 298 -27.30 14.78 3.69
N PRO A 299 -26.58 15.31 4.70
CA PRO A 299 -26.83 16.63 5.24
C PRO A 299 -26.86 17.70 4.13
N ARG A 300 -27.78 18.67 4.21
CA ARG A 300 -27.82 19.77 3.25
C ARG A 300 -26.67 20.74 3.51
N THR A 301 -25.70 20.78 2.61
CA THR A 301 -24.56 21.69 2.62
C THR A 301 -23.97 21.77 1.20
N ASP A 302 -23.28 22.87 0.91
CA ASP A 302 -22.53 23.06 -0.34
C ASP A 302 -21.15 22.39 -0.30
N VAL A 303 -20.75 21.76 0.82
CA VAL A 303 -19.49 21.03 0.92
C VAL A 303 -19.42 19.87 -0.08
N PHE A 304 -20.48 19.05 -0.20
CA PHE A 304 -20.45 17.91 -1.13
C PHE A 304 -20.35 18.34 -2.60
N PRO A 305 -21.24 19.23 -3.11
CA PRO A 305 -21.10 19.74 -4.47
C PRO A 305 -19.78 20.49 -4.70
N GLY A 306 -19.27 21.19 -3.68
CA GLY A 306 -17.97 21.86 -3.73
C GLY A 306 -16.81 20.88 -3.93
N ILE A 307 -16.81 19.76 -3.20
CA ILE A 307 -15.85 18.66 -3.39
C ILE A 307 -15.95 18.08 -4.80
N ASP A 308 -17.16 17.70 -5.23
CA ASP A 308 -17.37 17.04 -6.53
C ASP A 308 -16.92 17.94 -7.69
N SER A 309 -17.30 19.22 -7.64
CA SER A 309 -16.93 20.19 -8.68
C SER A 309 -15.45 20.58 -8.64
N GLY A 310 -14.85 20.67 -7.46
CA GLY A 310 -13.40 20.88 -7.31
C GLY A 310 -12.59 19.69 -7.83
N MET A 311 -12.97 18.46 -7.47
CA MET A 311 -12.37 17.24 -8.01
C MET A 311 -12.48 17.17 -9.53
N LYS A 312 -13.65 17.51 -10.09
CA LYS A 312 -13.84 17.61 -11.54
C LYS A 312 -12.93 18.68 -12.16
N TRP A 313 -12.84 19.86 -11.57
CA TRP A 313 -11.99 20.94 -12.08
C TRP A 313 -10.52 20.49 -12.17
N ILE A 314 -10.02 19.79 -11.14
CA ILE A 314 -8.66 19.24 -11.10
C ILE A 314 -8.51 18.14 -12.15
N ALA A 315 -9.47 17.23 -12.25
CA ALA A 315 -9.45 16.15 -13.24
C ALA A 315 -9.38 16.66 -14.69
N ASP A 316 -10.07 17.78 -14.98
CA ASP A 316 -10.08 18.39 -16.31
C ASP A 316 -8.79 19.17 -16.65
N ARG A 317 -7.93 19.47 -15.65
CA ARG A 317 -6.76 20.37 -15.80
C ARG A 317 -5.43 19.78 -15.36
N LEU A 318 -5.42 18.69 -14.60
CA LEU A 318 -4.21 17.99 -14.23
C LEU A 318 -3.56 17.46 -15.52
N ALA A 319 -2.34 17.90 -15.78
CA ALA A 319 -1.61 17.58 -17.00
C ALA A 319 -0.11 17.43 -16.69
N PRO A 320 0.68 16.82 -17.59
CA PRO A 320 2.12 16.76 -17.44
C PRO A 320 2.74 18.16 -17.24
N GLY A 321 3.69 18.25 -16.31
CA GLY A 321 4.35 19.48 -15.89
C GLY A 321 3.77 20.10 -14.62
N PHE A 322 2.78 19.48 -13.98
CA PHE A 322 2.22 19.99 -12.72
C PHE A 322 3.27 20.01 -11.58
N THR A 323 4.31 19.18 -11.66
CA THR A 323 5.41 19.17 -10.67
C THR A 323 6.44 20.29 -10.87
N LYS A 324 6.30 21.15 -11.89
CA LYS A 324 7.14 22.36 -12.02
C LYS A 324 6.93 23.35 -10.87
N ASP A 325 5.84 23.20 -10.13
CA ASP A 325 5.56 23.90 -8.88
C ASP A 325 5.45 22.84 -7.77
N GLY A 326 6.37 22.86 -6.80
CA GLY A 326 6.38 21.91 -5.69
C GLY A 326 5.15 22.03 -4.82
N TYR A 327 4.57 23.22 -4.67
CA TYR A 327 3.32 23.38 -3.96
C TYR A 327 2.15 22.77 -4.74
N ALA A 328 2.13 22.85 -6.06
CA ALA A 328 1.15 22.11 -6.86
C ALA A 328 1.28 20.60 -6.64
N ALA A 329 2.51 20.06 -6.65
CA ALA A 329 2.75 18.66 -6.36
C ALA A 329 2.21 18.27 -4.97
N PHE A 330 2.59 19.02 -3.93
CA PHE A 330 2.12 18.80 -2.57
C PHE A 330 0.59 18.86 -2.46
N ALA A 331 -0.05 19.88 -3.04
CA ALA A 331 -1.51 20.04 -2.99
C ALA A 331 -2.25 18.90 -3.72
N VAL A 332 -1.76 18.46 -4.89
CA VAL A 332 -2.31 17.32 -5.64
C VAL A 332 -2.19 16.02 -4.83
N GLN A 333 -1.05 15.79 -4.18
CA GLN A 333 -0.88 14.62 -3.30
C GLN A 333 -1.89 14.63 -2.16
N ARG A 334 -2.13 15.79 -1.52
CA ARG A 334 -3.06 15.91 -0.39
C ARG A 334 -4.50 15.64 -0.79
N VAL A 335 -4.98 16.23 -1.89
CA VAL A 335 -6.36 15.99 -2.36
C VAL A 335 -6.55 14.55 -2.84
N ALA A 336 -5.52 13.96 -3.46
CA ALA A 336 -5.56 12.56 -3.85
C ALA A 336 -5.63 11.62 -2.64
N ALA A 337 -4.83 11.88 -1.60
CA ALA A 337 -4.85 11.10 -0.37
C ALA A 337 -6.20 11.24 0.37
N ALA A 338 -6.76 12.44 0.42
CA ALA A 338 -8.04 12.69 1.07
C ALA A 338 -9.22 12.02 0.35
N SER A 339 -9.20 12.02 -0.99
CA SER A 339 -10.27 11.47 -1.83
C SER A 339 -10.16 9.96 -2.08
N GLY A 340 -8.97 9.38 -1.92
CA GLY A 340 -8.72 7.96 -2.25
C GLY A 340 -8.57 7.70 -3.75
N TYR A 341 -8.66 8.71 -4.62
CA TYR A 341 -8.55 8.51 -6.06
C TYR A 341 -7.13 8.12 -6.48
N LYS A 342 -7.01 6.97 -7.13
CA LYS A 342 -5.78 6.57 -7.83
C LYS A 342 -5.52 7.41 -9.07
N TYR A 343 -6.58 7.70 -9.82
CA TYR A 343 -6.57 8.51 -11.03
C TYR A 343 -7.28 9.83 -10.79
N ILE A 344 -6.65 10.92 -11.20
CA ILE A 344 -7.30 12.23 -11.29
C ILE A 344 -7.38 12.56 -12.78
N GLY A 345 -8.60 12.64 -13.30
CA GLY A 345 -8.83 12.66 -14.74
C GLY A 345 -8.28 11.39 -15.39
N GLN A 346 -7.41 11.55 -16.39
CA GLN A 346 -6.82 10.43 -17.13
C GLN A 346 -5.48 9.94 -16.54
N HIS A 347 -4.99 10.58 -15.48
CA HIS A 347 -3.63 10.37 -14.99
C HIS A 347 -3.60 9.63 -13.64
N ASP A 348 -2.78 8.57 -13.56
CA ASP A 348 -2.26 8.09 -12.27
C ASP A 348 -1.32 9.18 -11.74
N TRP A 349 -1.88 10.06 -10.90
CA TRP A 349 -1.23 11.30 -10.45
C TRP A 349 0.13 11.04 -9.80
N PHE A 350 0.27 9.93 -9.08
CA PHE A 350 1.50 9.59 -8.38
C PHE A 350 2.55 9.12 -9.37
N ARG A 351 2.20 8.20 -10.27
CA ARG A 351 3.12 7.69 -11.29
C ARG A 351 3.59 8.80 -12.23
N LEU A 352 2.69 9.69 -12.63
CA LEU A 352 3.03 10.87 -13.43
C LEU A 352 4.01 11.78 -12.70
N GLY A 353 3.71 12.15 -11.44
CA GLY A 353 4.58 13.02 -10.66
C GLY A 353 5.95 12.41 -10.37
N VAL A 354 6.04 11.12 -10.06
CA VAL A 354 7.35 10.44 -9.89
C VAL A 354 8.18 10.51 -11.16
N LYS A 355 7.57 10.29 -12.33
CA LYS A 355 8.28 10.39 -13.61
C LYS A 355 8.88 11.78 -13.82
N GLU A 356 8.11 12.83 -13.57
CA GLU A 356 8.59 14.20 -13.74
C GLU A 356 9.66 14.56 -12.69
N LEU A 357 9.50 14.11 -11.45
CA LEU A 357 10.47 14.34 -10.39
C LEU A 357 11.79 13.58 -10.61
N MET A 358 11.79 12.46 -11.33
CA MET A 358 13.04 11.81 -11.73
C MET A 358 13.88 12.71 -12.66
N ASP A 359 13.22 13.43 -13.57
CA ASP A 359 13.89 14.37 -14.47
C ASP A 359 14.44 15.57 -13.68
N ILE A 360 13.62 16.14 -12.78
CA ILE A 360 14.03 17.26 -11.92
C ILE A 360 15.20 16.86 -11.02
N THR A 361 15.11 15.72 -10.33
CA THR A 361 16.10 15.31 -9.33
C THR A 361 17.43 14.83 -9.91
N THR A 362 17.53 14.64 -11.23
CA THR A 362 18.80 14.25 -11.88
C THR A 362 19.90 15.31 -11.68
N ASP A 363 19.53 16.59 -11.59
CA ASP A 363 20.42 17.68 -11.18
C ASP A 363 19.66 18.64 -10.27
N CYS A 364 19.55 18.29 -8.98
CA CYS A 364 18.80 19.10 -8.02
C CYS A 364 19.31 20.55 -7.93
N LYS A 365 20.64 20.77 -8.04
CA LYS A 365 21.21 22.12 -7.92
C LYS A 365 20.74 23.05 -9.03
N ARG A 366 20.51 22.49 -10.22
CA ARG A 366 20.08 23.24 -11.39
C ARG A 366 18.56 23.29 -11.52
N ASN A 367 17.87 22.20 -11.21
CA ASN A 367 16.48 22.01 -11.61
C ASN A 367 15.47 22.16 -10.46
N VAL A 368 15.90 22.11 -9.20
CA VAL A 368 15.02 22.40 -8.07
C VAL A 368 14.99 23.92 -7.88
N GLU A 369 14.06 24.55 -8.57
CA GLU A 369 13.80 25.99 -8.56
C GLU A 369 12.29 26.25 -8.45
N GLY A 370 11.92 27.43 -7.96
CA GLY A 370 10.51 27.79 -7.83
C GLY A 370 10.31 29.09 -7.06
N PRO A 371 9.06 29.60 -6.98
CA PRO A 371 8.74 30.90 -6.41
C PRO A 371 9.10 31.03 -4.93
N TYR A 372 9.22 29.90 -4.22
CA TYR A 372 9.58 29.85 -2.80
C TYR A 372 11.03 29.41 -2.58
N GLY A 373 11.85 29.36 -3.63
CA GLY A 373 13.25 28.99 -3.53
C GLY A 373 13.49 27.48 -3.34
N PRO A 374 14.73 27.04 -3.60
CA PRO A 374 15.06 25.63 -3.80
C PRO A 374 14.78 24.73 -2.60
N ASP A 375 14.94 25.24 -1.38
CA ASP A 375 14.76 24.45 -0.16
C ASP A 375 13.28 24.09 0.09
N ILE A 376 12.37 25.02 -0.17
CA ILE A 376 10.92 24.78 -0.06
C ILE A 376 10.44 23.85 -1.16
N GLU A 377 10.90 24.06 -2.40
CA GLU A 377 10.55 23.17 -3.53
C GLU A 377 11.01 21.73 -3.25
N ALA A 378 12.27 21.56 -2.82
CA ALA A 378 12.81 20.25 -2.47
C ALA A 378 11.99 19.57 -1.36
N ALA A 379 11.62 20.31 -0.32
CA ALA A 379 10.80 19.79 0.77
C ALA A 379 9.40 19.37 0.31
N MET A 380 8.75 20.15 -0.56
CA MET A 380 7.43 19.81 -1.11
C MET A 380 7.48 18.60 -2.05
N TYR A 381 8.50 18.48 -2.89
CA TYR A 381 8.74 17.29 -3.72
C TYR A 381 8.97 16.05 -2.86
N LEU A 382 9.75 16.20 -1.79
CA LEU A 382 10.02 15.11 -0.87
C LEU A 382 8.74 14.69 -0.11
N LEU A 383 7.87 15.63 0.27
CA LEU A 383 6.54 15.33 0.82
C LEU A 383 5.64 14.63 -0.19
N PHE A 384 5.62 15.06 -1.45
CA PHE A 384 4.88 14.39 -2.52
C PHE A 384 5.31 12.91 -2.65
N LEU A 385 6.61 12.64 -2.74
CA LEU A 385 7.14 11.29 -2.92
C LEU A 385 6.91 10.40 -1.70
N SER A 386 7.25 10.91 -0.50
CA SER A 386 7.14 10.16 0.76
C SER A 386 5.68 9.85 1.13
N GLN A 387 4.76 10.80 0.97
CA GLN A 387 3.37 10.61 1.32
C GLN A 387 2.56 9.95 0.19
N GLY A 388 2.98 10.09 -1.07
CA GLY A 388 2.29 9.46 -2.20
C GLY A 388 2.57 7.96 -2.36
N ARG A 389 3.74 7.49 -1.89
CA ARG A 389 4.15 6.08 -1.97
C ARG A 389 3.59 5.17 -0.87
N VAL A 390 2.92 5.74 0.14
CA VAL A 390 2.52 4.98 1.33
C VAL A 390 1.67 3.75 0.98
N PRO A 391 1.74 2.66 1.75
CA PRO A 391 1.01 1.44 1.43
C PRO A 391 -0.51 1.61 1.44
N ILE A 392 -1.21 0.81 0.62
CA ILE A 392 -2.67 0.82 0.53
C ILE A 392 -3.26 -0.35 1.32
N THR A 393 -4.18 -0.07 2.25
CA THR A 393 -4.85 -1.05 3.11
C THR A 393 -6.03 -1.72 2.40
N PHE A 394 -6.92 -0.92 1.83
CA PHE A 394 -8.14 -1.34 1.16
C PHE A 394 -8.27 -0.66 -0.21
N ASN A 395 -8.67 -1.44 -1.19
CA ASN A 395 -9.26 -0.95 -2.43
C ASN A 395 -10.80 -1.01 -2.27
N LYS A 396 -11.48 0.12 -2.36
CA LYS A 396 -12.95 0.18 -2.45
C LYS A 396 -13.33 0.10 -3.92
N LEU A 397 -14.14 -0.90 -4.30
CA LEU A 397 -14.49 -1.15 -5.70
C LEU A 397 -15.57 -0.18 -6.19
N GLU A 398 -15.16 0.83 -6.96
CA GLU A 398 -16.08 1.75 -7.61
C GLU A 398 -16.86 1.06 -8.73
N ARG A 399 -18.18 1.25 -8.71
CA ARG A 399 -19.13 0.73 -9.70
C ARG A 399 -20.01 1.89 -10.16
N PRO A 400 -19.61 2.63 -11.21
CA PRO A 400 -20.28 3.86 -11.61
C PRO A 400 -21.78 3.67 -11.83
N GLY A 401 -22.60 4.61 -11.34
CA GLY A 401 -24.05 4.55 -11.45
C GLY A 401 -24.74 3.62 -10.43
N THR A 402 -24.01 3.07 -9.46
CA THR A 402 -24.59 2.29 -8.34
C THR A 402 -24.39 3.00 -7.00
N ASP A 403 -24.82 2.34 -5.92
CA ASP A 403 -24.74 2.77 -4.52
C ASP A 403 -23.39 2.44 -3.83
N TRP A 404 -22.32 2.23 -4.60
CA TRP A 404 -21.02 1.78 -4.07
C TRP A 404 -20.39 2.74 -3.06
N ASP A 405 -20.77 4.03 -3.13
CA ASP A 405 -20.27 5.07 -2.24
C ASP A 405 -21.33 5.59 -1.26
N CYS A 406 -22.27 4.72 -0.85
CA CYS A 406 -23.29 5.05 0.15
C CYS A 406 -22.73 5.42 1.54
N ALA A 407 -21.47 5.07 1.82
CA ALA A 407 -20.70 5.46 3.00
C ALA A 407 -19.32 6.02 2.54
N PRO A 408 -19.22 7.28 2.07
CA PRO A 408 -18.04 7.76 1.35
C PRO A 408 -16.75 7.89 2.18
N ARG A 409 -16.86 7.91 3.51
CA ARG A 409 -15.74 8.08 4.45
C ARG A 409 -15.49 6.86 5.32
N ASP A 410 -16.16 5.74 5.05
CA ASP A 410 -15.98 4.48 5.78
C ASP A 410 -14.52 4.01 5.83
N VAL A 411 -13.94 3.70 4.67
CA VAL A 411 -12.58 3.18 4.55
C VAL A 411 -11.54 4.23 4.90
N ALA A 412 -11.82 5.52 4.64
CA ALA A 412 -10.95 6.62 5.02
C ALA A 412 -10.76 6.69 6.55
N ASN A 413 -11.87 6.63 7.29
CA ASN A 413 -11.86 6.66 8.75
C ASN A 413 -11.35 5.34 9.35
N LEU A 414 -11.69 4.18 8.77
CA LEU A 414 -11.09 2.92 9.18
C LEU A 414 -9.56 2.96 9.02
N THR A 415 -9.06 3.46 7.88
CA THR A 415 -7.61 3.61 7.67
C THR A 415 -6.98 4.60 8.63
N ARG A 416 -7.69 5.68 9.00
CA ARG A 416 -7.24 6.61 10.04
C ARG A 416 -7.11 5.94 11.40
N TYR A 417 -8.06 5.08 11.77
CA TYR A 417 -7.96 4.25 12.97
C TYR A 417 -6.73 3.33 12.90
N LEU A 418 -6.56 2.61 11.78
CA LEU A 418 -5.44 1.69 11.58
C LEU A 418 -4.07 2.39 11.66
N ASN A 419 -3.94 3.59 11.09
CA ASN A 419 -2.72 4.38 11.17
C ASN A 419 -2.33 4.72 12.62
N ARG A 420 -3.34 4.98 13.46
CA ARG A 420 -3.15 5.32 14.87
C ARG A 420 -2.82 4.10 15.72
N GLU A 421 -3.44 2.96 15.45
CA GLU A 421 -3.21 1.72 16.21
C GLU A 421 -1.91 1.01 15.82
N LEU A 422 -1.50 1.11 14.54
CA LEU A 422 -0.27 0.48 14.04
C LEU A 422 0.93 1.43 14.02
N GLU A 423 0.72 2.71 14.34
CA GLU A 423 1.75 3.77 14.29
C GLU A 423 2.48 3.83 12.93
N GLN A 424 1.75 3.52 11.86
CA GLN A 424 2.25 3.47 10.50
C GLN A 424 1.37 4.30 9.59
N ARG A 425 2.00 5.07 8.69
CA ARG A 425 1.27 5.84 7.69
C ARG A 425 0.87 4.93 6.53
N MET A 426 -0.43 4.71 6.40
CA MET A 426 -1.03 3.98 5.29
C MET A 426 -2.15 4.82 4.68
N ASN A 427 -2.60 4.43 3.49
CA ASN A 427 -3.75 5.03 2.83
C ASN A 427 -4.74 3.97 2.35
N TRP A 428 -5.88 4.42 1.87
CA TRP A 428 -6.88 3.64 1.16
C TRP A 428 -6.99 4.15 -0.26
N GLN A 429 -7.68 3.39 -1.12
CA GLN A 429 -7.82 3.77 -2.52
C GLN A 429 -9.16 3.32 -3.08
N ILE A 430 -9.66 4.08 -4.06
CA ILE A 430 -10.76 3.69 -4.94
C ILE A 430 -10.16 3.02 -6.17
N VAL A 431 -10.66 1.83 -6.51
CA VAL A 431 -10.34 1.15 -7.75
C VAL A 431 -11.60 0.99 -8.59
N ASN A 432 -11.55 1.46 -9.82
CA ASN A 432 -12.68 1.35 -10.73
C ASN A 432 -12.79 -0.06 -11.30
N VAL A 433 -14.02 -0.56 -11.42
CA VAL A 433 -14.35 -1.91 -11.90
C VAL A 433 -13.81 -2.24 -13.31
N ASP A 434 -13.55 -1.23 -14.14
CA ASP A 434 -13.03 -1.42 -15.49
C ASP A 434 -11.51 -1.58 -15.51
N LYS A 435 -10.80 -1.30 -14.41
CA LYS A 435 -9.33 -1.45 -14.32
C LYS A 435 -8.89 -2.91 -14.37
N PRO A 436 -7.65 -3.20 -14.79
CA PRO A 436 -7.11 -4.55 -14.77
C PRO A 436 -6.84 -5.02 -13.33
N VAL A 437 -6.87 -6.33 -13.11
CA VAL A 437 -6.72 -6.96 -11.77
C VAL A 437 -5.39 -6.61 -11.10
N ALA A 438 -4.34 -6.29 -11.87
CA ALA A 438 -3.07 -5.79 -11.35
C ALA A 438 -3.25 -4.56 -10.45
N GLU A 439 -4.22 -3.70 -10.75
CA GLU A 439 -4.54 -2.53 -9.92
C GLU A 439 -5.41 -2.87 -8.71
N TYR A 440 -6.19 -3.95 -8.77
CA TYR A 440 -6.96 -4.43 -7.62
C TYR A 440 -6.00 -4.94 -6.53
N LEU A 441 -4.87 -5.53 -6.95
CA LEU A 441 -3.80 -5.99 -6.07
C LEU A 441 -2.86 -4.88 -5.56
N ASP A 442 -3.14 -3.61 -5.82
CA ASP A 442 -2.45 -2.52 -5.10
C ASP A 442 -2.74 -2.56 -3.59
N ALA A 443 -3.85 -3.18 -3.20
CA ALA A 443 -4.23 -3.44 -1.82
C ALA A 443 -4.49 -4.95 -1.59
N PRO A 444 -4.26 -5.47 -0.38
CA PRO A 444 -4.56 -6.86 -0.04
C PRO A 444 -6.06 -7.13 0.15
N VAL A 445 -6.86 -6.08 0.38
CA VAL A 445 -8.31 -6.19 0.59
C VAL A 445 -9.07 -5.43 -0.49
N LEU A 446 -10.04 -6.11 -1.13
CA LEU A 446 -11.00 -5.51 -2.04
C LEU A 446 -12.35 -5.44 -1.33
N LEU A 447 -12.75 -4.24 -0.92
CA LEU A 447 -14.04 -3.97 -0.30
C LEU A 447 -15.11 -3.73 -1.36
N ILE A 448 -16.21 -4.47 -1.25
CA ILE A 448 -17.43 -4.28 -2.02
C ILE A 448 -18.55 -4.07 -1.00
N ASN A 449 -19.13 -2.88 -0.95
CA ASN A 449 -20.24 -2.56 -0.06
C ASN A 449 -21.43 -1.96 -0.79
N GLY A 450 -22.60 -1.98 -0.17
CA GLY A 450 -23.83 -1.43 -0.75
C GLY A 450 -25.07 -1.73 0.07
N ILE A 451 -26.15 -1.07 -0.30
CA ILE A 451 -27.51 -1.20 0.24
C ILE A 451 -28.48 -1.85 -0.77
N GLN A 452 -28.16 -1.83 -2.07
CA GLN A 452 -28.94 -2.41 -3.18
C GLN A 452 -28.37 -3.77 -3.60
N PRO A 453 -29.11 -4.58 -4.39
CA PRO A 453 -28.56 -5.79 -4.97
C PRO A 453 -27.28 -5.53 -5.79
N LEU A 454 -26.21 -6.27 -5.51
CA LEU A 454 -24.97 -6.23 -6.26
C LEU A 454 -25.16 -6.92 -7.61
N GLN A 455 -25.03 -6.16 -8.70
CA GLN A 455 -25.08 -6.68 -10.05
C GLN A 455 -23.78 -6.36 -10.77
N LEU A 456 -23.01 -7.41 -11.07
CA LEU A 456 -21.76 -7.32 -11.82
C LEU A 456 -21.87 -8.11 -13.12
N LYS A 457 -21.32 -7.55 -14.20
CA LYS A 457 -21.15 -8.29 -15.46
C LYS A 457 -20.21 -9.47 -15.26
N ASP A 458 -20.38 -10.52 -16.05
CA ASP A 458 -19.61 -11.77 -15.94
C ASP A 458 -18.10 -11.54 -16.02
N GLU A 459 -17.66 -10.64 -16.90
CA GLU A 459 -16.25 -10.23 -17.01
C GLU A 459 -15.69 -9.70 -15.68
N ILE A 460 -16.48 -8.91 -14.96
CA ILE A 460 -16.07 -8.36 -13.67
C ILE A 460 -16.04 -9.43 -12.60
N VAL A 461 -17.01 -10.36 -12.61
CA VAL A 461 -17.01 -11.52 -11.71
C VAL A 461 -15.74 -12.36 -11.94
N GLN A 462 -15.30 -12.52 -13.18
CA GLN A 462 -14.02 -13.18 -13.49
C GLN A 462 -12.81 -12.39 -13.00
N LYS A 463 -12.82 -11.05 -13.06
CA LYS A 463 -11.77 -10.22 -12.43
C LYS A 463 -11.71 -10.42 -10.91
N VAL A 464 -12.85 -10.56 -10.24
CA VAL A 464 -12.91 -10.87 -8.79
C VAL A 464 -12.33 -12.26 -8.51
N ARG A 465 -12.69 -13.27 -9.32
CA ARG A 465 -12.10 -14.62 -9.24
C ARG A 465 -10.58 -14.56 -9.44
N GLU A 466 -10.10 -13.86 -10.45
CA GLU A 466 -8.66 -13.68 -10.72
C GLU A 466 -7.96 -12.97 -9.55
N TYR A 467 -8.54 -11.90 -9.01
CA TYR A 467 -8.00 -11.18 -7.85
C TYR A 467 -7.80 -12.13 -6.66
N VAL A 468 -8.82 -12.93 -6.33
CA VAL A 468 -8.76 -13.94 -5.26
C VAL A 468 -7.69 -15.00 -5.54
N ASN A 469 -7.64 -15.53 -6.76
CA ASN A 469 -6.69 -16.56 -7.15
C ASN A 469 -5.24 -16.04 -7.19
N ARG A 470 -5.05 -14.72 -7.37
CA ARG A 470 -3.76 -14.03 -7.23
C ARG A 470 -3.41 -13.65 -5.79
N GLY A 471 -4.26 -14.02 -4.83
CA GLY A 471 -4.00 -13.84 -3.40
C GLY A 471 -4.78 -12.69 -2.74
N GLY A 472 -5.61 -11.96 -3.48
CA GLY A 472 -6.47 -10.94 -2.90
C GLY A 472 -7.49 -11.49 -1.91
N PHE A 473 -7.92 -10.67 -0.94
CA PHE A 473 -9.01 -10.98 0.00
C PHE A 473 -10.22 -10.09 -0.29
N VAL A 474 -11.40 -10.67 -0.51
CA VAL A 474 -12.62 -9.91 -0.85
C VAL A 474 -13.50 -9.77 0.38
N VAL A 475 -13.94 -8.54 0.68
CA VAL A 475 -14.85 -8.25 1.78
C VAL A 475 -16.14 -7.67 1.23
N GLY A 476 -17.25 -8.36 1.47
CA GLY A 476 -18.60 -7.88 1.25
C GLY A 476 -19.12 -7.23 2.54
N GLU A 477 -19.48 -5.95 2.50
CA GLU A 477 -20.08 -5.25 3.65
C GLU A 477 -21.50 -4.83 3.30
N ALA A 478 -22.49 -5.42 3.97
CA ALA A 478 -23.89 -5.12 3.78
C ALA A 478 -24.26 -3.86 4.55
N THR A 479 -23.95 -2.72 3.96
CA THR A 479 -24.22 -1.40 4.55
C THR A 479 -25.69 -1.30 4.93
N THR A 480 -26.00 -0.69 6.08
CA THR A 480 -27.35 -0.66 6.69
C THR A 480 -27.96 -2.04 7.00
N SER A 481 -27.14 -3.09 7.07
CA SER A 481 -27.56 -4.48 7.21
C SER A 481 -28.47 -4.94 6.07
N SER A 482 -28.18 -4.51 4.83
CA SER A 482 -29.00 -4.84 3.67
C SER A 482 -28.93 -6.32 3.32
N SER A 483 -30.03 -7.04 3.58
CA SER A 483 -30.14 -8.47 3.25
C SER A 483 -30.09 -8.74 1.75
N VAL A 484 -30.62 -7.83 0.92
CA VAL A 484 -30.60 -7.96 -0.54
C VAL A 484 -29.19 -7.79 -1.11
N PHE A 485 -28.38 -6.88 -0.56
CA PHE A 485 -26.96 -6.78 -0.90
C PHE A 485 -26.22 -8.03 -0.43
N ALA A 486 -26.40 -8.43 0.83
CA ALA A 486 -25.72 -9.61 1.39
C ALA A 486 -25.98 -10.87 0.55
N GLN A 487 -27.23 -11.09 0.14
CA GLN A 487 -27.61 -12.23 -0.69
C GLN A 487 -26.97 -12.18 -2.07
N SER A 488 -27.08 -11.04 -2.78
CA SER A 488 -26.49 -10.88 -4.12
C SER A 488 -24.96 -10.93 -4.13
N PHE A 489 -24.28 -10.47 -3.07
CA PHE A 489 -22.84 -10.66 -2.90
C PHE A 489 -22.47 -12.15 -2.77
N ARG A 490 -23.23 -12.93 -2.00
CA ARG A 490 -23.03 -14.39 -1.90
C ARG A 490 -23.19 -15.06 -3.25
N GLU A 491 -24.23 -14.71 -3.99
CA GLU A 491 -24.50 -15.22 -5.34
C GLU A 491 -23.38 -14.86 -6.32
N MET A 492 -22.86 -13.63 -6.26
CA MET A 492 -21.72 -13.19 -7.05
C MET A 492 -20.48 -14.04 -6.76
N MET A 493 -20.17 -14.30 -5.49
CA MET A 493 -19.03 -15.16 -5.13
C MET A 493 -19.25 -16.62 -5.51
N ILE A 494 -20.48 -17.15 -5.43
CA ILE A 494 -20.83 -18.48 -5.94
C ILE A 494 -20.62 -18.54 -7.46
N LYS A 495 -21.02 -17.50 -8.19
CA LYS A 495 -20.78 -17.38 -9.63
C LYS A 495 -19.29 -17.27 -9.96
N ALA A 496 -18.51 -16.61 -9.12
CA ALA A 496 -17.07 -16.53 -9.24
C ALA A 496 -16.39 -17.90 -8.96
N PHE A 497 -16.98 -18.77 -8.14
CA PHE A 497 -16.44 -20.08 -7.77
C PHE A 497 -17.50 -21.19 -7.88
N PRO A 498 -17.94 -21.54 -9.11
CA PRO A 498 -18.99 -22.53 -9.33
C PRO A 498 -18.62 -23.94 -8.86
N GLU A 499 -17.32 -24.25 -8.72
CA GLU A 499 -16.85 -25.51 -8.15
C GLU A 499 -17.42 -25.78 -6.74
N GLY A 500 -17.73 -24.72 -5.97
CA GLY A 500 -18.34 -24.81 -4.64
C GLY A 500 -19.81 -25.25 -4.65
N THR A 501 -20.49 -25.26 -5.80
CA THR A 501 -21.88 -25.75 -5.89
C THR A 501 -21.98 -27.25 -6.14
N THR A 502 -20.84 -27.93 -6.36
CA THR A 502 -20.82 -29.38 -6.55
C THR A 502 -21.30 -30.08 -5.28
N PRO A 503 -22.17 -31.10 -5.36
CA PRO A 503 -22.58 -31.86 -4.19
C PRO A 503 -21.37 -32.40 -3.41
N GLY A 504 -21.28 -32.07 -2.12
CA GLY A 504 -20.16 -32.47 -1.26
C GLY A 504 -18.90 -31.61 -1.39
N ALA A 505 -18.96 -30.45 -2.05
CA ALA A 505 -17.82 -29.53 -2.12
C ALA A 505 -17.34 -29.11 -0.73
N ALA A 506 -16.06 -29.38 -0.43
CA ALA A 506 -15.41 -29.01 0.83
C ALA A 506 -14.92 -27.55 0.86
N HIS A 507 -14.87 -26.89 -0.30
CA HIS A 507 -14.29 -25.56 -0.48
C HIS A 507 -15.19 -24.68 -1.34
N TYR A 508 -14.97 -23.36 -1.26
CA TYR A 508 -15.75 -22.33 -1.94
C TYR A 508 -17.25 -22.35 -1.59
N THR A 509 -17.58 -22.83 -0.39
CA THR A 509 -18.91 -22.80 0.19
C THR A 509 -18.97 -21.72 1.27
N TRP A 510 -20.14 -21.12 1.48
CA TRP A 510 -20.37 -20.16 2.54
C TRP A 510 -20.69 -20.86 3.86
N HIS A 511 -19.96 -20.52 4.92
CA HIS A 511 -20.27 -20.98 6.27
C HIS A 511 -19.98 -19.88 7.31
N PRO A 512 -20.55 -19.98 8.52
CA PRO A 512 -20.19 -19.09 9.61
C PRO A 512 -18.70 -19.18 9.93
N VAL A 513 -18.12 -18.07 10.38
CA VAL A 513 -16.74 -18.05 10.87
C VAL A 513 -16.59 -18.96 12.11
N PRO A 514 -15.61 -19.88 12.15
CA PRO A 514 -15.33 -20.67 13.34
C PRO A 514 -14.89 -19.81 14.54
N ALA A 515 -15.19 -20.27 15.76
CA ALA A 515 -14.92 -19.50 16.98
C ALA A 515 -13.41 -19.26 17.28
N ASP A 516 -12.56 -20.12 16.74
CA ASP A 516 -11.08 -20.09 16.82
C ASP A 516 -10.43 -19.46 15.57
N HIS A 517 -11.23 -18.94 14.63
CA HIS A 517 -10.71 -18.36 13.40
C HIS A 517 -9.88 -17.09 13.67
N PRO A 518 -8.74 -16.89 12.99
CA PRO A 518 -7.86 -15.73 13.23
C PRO A 518 -8.50 -14.34 13.04
N LEU A 519 -9.57 -14.23 12.23
CA LEU A 519 -10.33 -12.98 12.09
C LEU A 519 -10.99 -12.53 13.42
N LEU A 520 -11.19 -13.46 14.36
CA LEU A 520 -11.80 -13.21 15.66
C LEU A 520 -10.79 -13.04 16.79
N ASN A 521 -9.49 -13.00 16.48
CA ASN A 521 -8.44 -12.71 17.45
C ASN A 521 -8.70 -11.37 18.14
N ASP A 522 -8.28 -11.20 19.40
CA ASP A 522 -8.44 -9.95 20.15
C ASP A 522 -9.91 -9.48 20.37
N LEU A 523 -10.92 -10.29 19.99
CA LEU A 523 -12.34 -10.02 20.21
C LEU A 523 -12.94 -10.91 21.30
N ASN A 524 -13.57 -10.28 22.29
CA ASN A 524 -14.33 -10.99 23.33
C ASN A 524 -15.75 -11.36 22.86
N ASP A 525 -16.48 -12.14 23.65
CA ASP A 525 -17.83 -12.60 23.30
C ASP A 525 -18.84 -11.47 23.06
N ARG A 526 -18.71 -10.36 23.80
CA ARG A 526 -19.57 -9.18 23.61
C ARG A 526 -19.27 -8.50 22.28
N ASP A 527 -18.02 -8.40 21.89
CA ASP A 527 -17.61 -7.85 20.59
C ASP A 527 -18.18 -8.72 19.46
N ARG A 528 -18.00 -10.04 19.55
CA ARG A 528 -18.51 -11.03 18.59
C ARG A 528 -20.04 -10.96 18.46
N ALA A 529 -20.75 -10.85 19.58
CA ALA A 529 -22.21 -10.72 19.58
C ALA A 529 -22.68 -9.44 18.87
N ARG A 530 -21.94 -8.33 18.99
CA ARG A 530 -22.27 -7.06 18.31
C ARG A 530 -21.93 -7.05 16.82
N LEU A 531 -20.87 -7.77 16.40
CA LEU A 531 -20.55 -7.96 14.98
C LEU A 531 -21.61 -8.80 14.24
N GLY A 532 -22.32 -9.66 14.97
CA GLY A 532 -23.36 -10.51 14.40
C GLY A 532 -22.79 -11.67 13.55
N PRO A 533 -23.63 -12.30 12.71
CA PRO A 533 -23.25 -13.49 11.96
C PRO A 533 -22.26 -13.16 10.85
N ILE A 534 -20.97 -13.39 11.08
CA ILE A 534 -19.93 -13.26 10.06
C ILE A 534 -19.88 -14.54 9.23
N MET A 535 -19.91 -14.38 7.91
CA MET A 535 -19.83 -15.50 6.96
C MET A 535 -18.51 -15.45 6.21
N ILE A 536 -17.91 -16.61 6.00
CA ILE A 536 -16.65 -16.75 5.26
C ILE A 536 -16.79 -17.78 4.14
N MET A 537 -15.89 -17.67 3.16
CA MET A 537 -15.68 -18.65 2.10
C MET A 537 -14.21 -19.04 2.08
N ASP A 538 -13.94 -20.33 2.20
CA ASP A 538 -12.59 -20.88 2.24
C ASP A 538 -12.21 -21.58 0.93
N SER A 539 -11.00 -21.29 0.45
CA SER A 539 -10.27 -22.15 -0.49
C SER A 539 -9.59 -23.30 0.27
N PRO A 540 -8.98 -24.29 -0.41
CA PRO A 540 -8.23 -25.37 0.26
C PRO A 540 -7.12 -24.90 1.21
N ILE A 541 -6.65 -23.67 1.07
CA ILE A 541 -5.48 -23.15 1.80
C ILE A 541 -5.78 -21.91 2.64
N ARG A 542 -6.87 -21.17 2.42
CA ARG A 542 -7.15 -19.93 3.16
C ARG A 542 -8.59 -19.47 2.95
N THR A 543 -9.07 -18.62 3.84
CA THR A 543 -10.25 -17.79 3.62
C THR A 543 -9.99 -16.78 2.52
N VAL A 544 -10.87 -16.77 1.53
CA VAL A 544 -10.75 -15.93 0.33
C VAL A 544 -11.78 -14.81 0.28
N ALA A 545 -12.93 -15.00 0.92
CA ALA A 545 -13.94 -13.97 1.04
C ALA A 545 -14.58 -13.94 2.43
N LEU A 546 -15.00 -12.75 2.81
CA LEU A 546 -15.67 -12.40 4.04
C LEU A 546 -16.94 -11.64 3.69
N LEU A 547 -18.05 -11.98 4.33
CA LEU A 547 -19.29 -11.21 4.26
C LEU A 547 -19.68 -10.77 5.66
N LEU A 548 -19.97 -9.48 5.78
CA LEU A 548 -20.47 -8.80 6.97
C LEU A 548 -21.94 -8.43 6.73
N PRO A 549 -22.90 -9.25 7.18
CA PRO A 549 -24.33 -9.00 6.99
C PRO A 549 -24.86 -7.89 7.91
N VAL A 550 -24.13 -7.57 8.98
CA VAL A 550 -24.47 -6.50 9.94
C VAL A 550 -23.60 -5.30 9.65
N ASP A 551 -24.26 -4.14 9.58
CA ASP A 551 -23.67 -2.84 9.26
C ASP A 551 -22.44 -2.52 10.13
N GLN A 552 -21.28 -2.43 9.47
CA GLN A 552 -20.04 -1.91 10.04
C GLN A 552 -19.70 -0.54 9.43
N ALA A 553 -20.11 -0.30 8.18
CA ALA A 553 -19.79 0.91 7.44
C ALA A 553 -20.32 2.18 8.12
N THR A 554 -21.46 2.14 8.81
CA THR A 554 -21.96 3.33 9.55
C THR A 554 -21.00 3.75 10.66
N ALA A 555 -20.47 2.80 11.45
CA ALA A 555 -19.52 3.11 12.52
C ALA A 555 -18.20 3.67 11.94
N TRP A 556 -17.71 3.06 10.85
CA TRP A 556 -16.52 3.54 10.15
C TRP A 556 -16.74 4.93 9.55
N GLN A 557 -17.85 5.16 8.84
CA GLN A 557 -18.25 6.45 8.25
C GLN A 557 -18.21 7.58 9.29
N GLN A 558 -18.71 7.32 10.50
CA GLN A 558 -18.82 8.33 11.55
C GLN A 558 -17.55 8.48 12.40
N MET A 559 -16.54 7.62 12.20
CA MET A 559 -15.42 7.44 13.13
C MET A 559 -15.88 7.26 14.59
N ASP A 560 -16.93 6.47 14.84
CA ASP A 560 -17.44 6.21 16.19
C ASP A 560 -16.71 5.01 16.84
N ASP A 561 -15.38 5.10 16.92
CA ASP A 561 -14.50 4.06 17.46
C ASP A 561 -14.61 3.92 18.99
N THR A 562 -15.21 4.90 19.67
CA THR A 562 -15.46 4.86 21.12
C THR A 562 -16.65 3.95 21.46
N LYS A 563 -17.80 4.09 20.78
CA LYS A 563 -18.98 3.25 21.08
C LYS A 563 -18.95 1.94 20.30
N ASN A 564 -18.30 1.93 19.15
CA ASN A 564 -18.25 0.79 18.23
C ASN A 564 -16.84 0.21 18.06
N GLU A 565 -16.03 0.24 19.12
CA GLU A 565 -14.65 -0.27 19.12
C GLU A 565 -14.51 -1.68 18.51
N HIS A 566 -15.43 -2.59 18.82
CA HIS A 566 -15.52 -3.94 18.21
C HIS A 566 -15.44 -3.93 16.67
N SER A 567 -16.10 -2.98 16.01
CA SER A 567 -16.12 -2.83 14.56
C SER A 567 -14.76 -2.44 13.99
N PHE A 568 -14.04 -1.54 14.69
CA PHE A 568 -12.71 -1.09 14.29
C PHE A 568 -11.63 -2.13 14.61
N LYS A 569 -11.70 -2.80 15.77
CA LYS A 569 -10.87 -3.97 16.10
C LYS A 569 -11.01 -5.06 15.05
N PHE A 570 -12.23 -5.32 14.59
CA PHE A 570 -12.46 -6.29 13.54
C PHE A 570 -11.92 -5.83 12.19
N GLY A 571 -12.05 -4.54 11.84
CA GLY A 571 -11.37 -3.96 10.67
C GLY A 571 -9.84 -4.12 10.70
N LEU A 572 -9.21 -4.01 11.88
CA LEU A 572 -7.80 -4.32 12.08
C LEU A 572 -7.50 -5.81 11.87
N ASN A 573 -8.35 -6.71 12.35
CA ASN A 573 -8.18 -8.14 12.14
C ASN A 573 -8.32 -8.54 10.66
N ILE A 574 -9.23 -7.90 9.91
CA ILE A 574 -9.36 -8.07 8.46
C ILE A 574 -8.02 -7.75 7.79
N LEU A 575 -7.41 -6.61 8.13
CA LEU A 575 -6.11 -6.23 7.57
C LEU A 575 -5.00 -7.22 7.99
N LYS A 576 -4.89 -7.54 9.29
CA LYS A 576 -3.89 -8.49 9.81
C LYS A 576 -4.02 -9.86 9.14
N TYR A 577 -5.25 -10.33 8.89
CA TYR A 577 -5.49 -11.58 8.18
C TYR A 577 -5.00 -11.50 6.74
N ALA A 578 -5.42 -10.46 6.01
CA ALA A 578 -5.10 -10.27 4.60
C ALA A 578 -3.59 -10.10 4.35
N THR A 579 -2.84 -9.58 5.33
CA THR A 579 -1.39 -9.38 5.23
C THR A 579 -0.57 -10.46 5.94
N ALA A 580 -1.21 -11.42 6.62
CA ALA A 580 -0.54 -12.31 7.58
C ALA A 580 0.27 -11.58 8.68
N GLY A 581 -0.05 -10.31 8.96
CA GLY A 581 0.74 -9.45 9.86
C GLY A 581 2.06 -8.95 9.27
N GLU A 582 2.33 -9.17 7.98
CA GLU A 582 3.49 -8.60 7.28
C GLU A 582 3.31 -7.10 7.02
N GLN A 583 4.42 -6.40 6.82
CA GLN A 583 4.40 -5.01 6.38
C GLN A 583 3.78 -4.90 4.98
N LEU A 584 2.87 -3.95 4.81
CA LEU A 584 2.26 -3.69 3.52
C LEU A 584 3.31 -3.19 2.51
N ARG A 585 3.10 -3.56 1.24
CA ARG A 585 3.93 -3.08 0.15
C ARG A 585 3.60 -1.61 -0.14
N MET A 586 4.64 -0.81 -0.35
CA MET A 586 4.49 0.56 -0.83
C MET A 586 3.85 0.59 -2.23
N ARG A 587 3.12 1.67 -2.55
CA ARG A 587 2.53 1.90 -3.88
C ARG A 587 3.60 1.76 -4.98
N LEU A 588 3.21 1.39 -6.21
CA LEU A 588 4.13 1.08 -7.32
C LEU A 588 5.01 -0.18 -7.12
N ARG A 589 4.67 -1.05 -6.17
CA ARG A 589 5.07 -2.47 -6.14
C ARG A 589 3.85 -3.34 -6.42
N PRO A 590 3.30 -3.31 -7.65
CA PRO A 590 2.16 -4.15 -7.96
C PRO A 590 2.55 -5.61 -7.69
N VAL A 591 1.63 -6.41 -7.14
CA VAL A 591 1.94 -7.80 -6.83
C VAL A 591 2.45 -8.47 -8.10
N TYR A 592 1.83 -8.19 -9.26
CA TYR A 592 2.36 -8.42 -10.61
C TYR A 592 2.20 -7.15 -11.47
N ALA A 593 3.20 -6.82 -12.28
CA ALA A 593 3.01 -5.91 -13.40
C ALA A 593 2.68 -6.78 -14.61
N GLY A 594 1.50 -6.65 -15.21
CA GLY A 594 1.13 -7.44 -16.39
C GLY A 594 2.25 -7.52 -17.44
N ARG A 595 2.30 -8.63 -18.20
CA ARG A 595 3.41 -9.00 -19.08
C ARG A 595 3.89 -7.84 -19.96
N THR A 596 5.03 -7.27 -19.60
CA THR A 596 5.83 -6.46 -20.53
C THR A 596 7.27 -6.94 -20.40
N VAL A 597 7.55 -8.12 -20.94
CA VAL A 597 8.91 -8.67 -20.96
C VAL A 597 9.26 -9.15 -22.36
N THR A 598 10.42 -8.73 -22.85
CA THR A 598 11.08 -9.28 -24.03
C THR A 598 11.82 -10.53 -23.60
N ALA A 599 11.36 -11.72 -24.01
CA ALA A 599 12.12 -12.94 -23.86
C ALA A 599 12.70 -13.36 -25.22
N SER A 600 13.91 -13.91 -25.21
CA SER A 600 14.51 -14.49 -26.41
C SER A 600 14.02 -15.92 -26.66
N THR A 601 13.36 -16.53 -25.66
CA THR A 601 13.07 -17.96 -25.65
C THR A 601 11.85 -18.27 -24.78
N VAL A 602 10.96 -19.13 -25.29
CA VAL A 602 9.85 -19.72 -24.55
C VAL A 602 10.14 -21.20 -24.31
N ARG A 603 9.87 -21.67 -23.09
CA ARG A 603 10.04 -23.06 -22.64
C ARG A 603 8.83 -23.51 -21.84
N LYS A 604 8.77 -24.79 -21.48
CA LYS A 604 7.68 -25.35 -20.67
C LYS A 604 8.14 -25.67 -19.25
N VAL A 605 7.17 -25.69 -18.35
CA VAL A 605 7.27 -26.22 -16.99
C VAL A 605 5.99 -27.01 -16.71
N ALA A 606 6.10 -28.16 -16.06
CA ALA A 606 4.94 -28.96 -15.70
C ALA A 606 4.68 -28.85 -14.20
N ALA A 607 3.42 -28.91 -13.81
CA ALA A 607 2.98 -28.94 -12.43
C ALA A 607 1.81 -29.91 -12.27
N LEU A 608 1.87 -30.71 -11.21
CA LEU A 608 0.90 -31.74 -10.84
C LEU A 608 0.45 -31.50 -9.40
N CYS A 609 -0.83 -31.15 -9.23
CA CYS A 609 -1.45 -31.09 -7.91
C CYS A 609 -1.84 -32.50 -7.45
N THR A 610 -1.34 -32.94 -6.30
CA THR A 610 -1.61 -34.30 -5.79
C THR A 610 -2.78 -34.37 -4.82
N SER A 611 -3.37 -33.23 -4.46
CA SER A 611 -4.49 -33.16 -3.50
C SER A 611 -5.27 -31.85 -3.67
N GLY A 612 -6.56 -31.97 -4.00
CA GLY A 612 -7.44 -30.82 -4.24
C GLY A 612 -7.07 -30.03 -5.50
N ALA A 613 -8.00 -29.20 -6.00
CA ALA A 613 -7.69 -28.26 -7.08
C ALA A 613 -7.31 -26.90 -6.45
N TRP A 614 -6.01 -26.60 -6.35
CA TRP A 614 -5.61 -25.22 -6.06
C TRP A 614 -5.61 -24.38 -7.34
N LEU A 615 -6.60 -23.51 -7.47
CA LEU A 615 -6.70 -22.53 -8.56
C LEU A 615 -5.83 -21.29 -8.29
N GLY A 616 -4.52 -21.51 -8.15
CA GLY A 616 -3.47 -20.49 -8.21
C GLY A 616 -2.28 -20.93 -9.06
N GLU A 617 -2.32 -22.18 -9.56
CA GLU A 617 -1.30 -22.85 -10.36
C GLU A 617 -0.82 -22.05 -11.58
N PRO A 618 -1.70 -21.47 -12.43
CA PRO A 618 -1.21 -20.69 -13.57
C PRO A 618 -0.49 -19.41 -13.12
N TYR A 619 -0.90 -18.79 -12.01
CA TYR A 619 -0.33 -17.51 -11.57
C TYR A 619 0.99 -17.68 -10.82
N ALA A 620 1.18 -18.78 -10.10
CA ALA A 620 2.48 -19.13 -9.50
C ALA A 620 3.53 -19.34 -10.61
N ILE A 621 3.16 -20.08 -11.66
CA ILE A 621 4.03 -20.26 -12.85
C ILE A 621 4.20 -18.96 -13.63
N GLU A 622 3.17 -18.12 -13.76
CA GLU A 622 3.30 -16.79 -14.35
C GLU A 622 4.37 -15.97 -13.62
N ARG A 623 4.44 -16.05 -12.27
CA ARG A 623 5.47 -15.34 -11.50
C ARG A 623 6.87 -15.89 -11.73
N LEU A 624 7.00 -17.21 -11.82
CA LEU A 624 8.26 -17.83 -12.22
C LEU A 624 8.68 -17.35 -13.61
N SER A 625 7.74 -17.29 -14.55
CA SER A 625 7.95 -16.80 -15.91
C SER A 625 8.40 -15.36 -15.93
N ASP A 626 7.74 -14.46 -15.21
CA ASP A 626 8.13 -13.05 -15.09
C ASP A 626 9.55 -12.91 -14.50
N LYS A 627 9.86 -13.71 -13.48
CA LYS A 627 11.17 -13.72 -12.82
C LYS A 627 12.27 -14.17 -13.77
N LEU A 628 12.06 -15.28 -14.48
CA LEU A 628 13.00 -15.83 -15.46
C LEU A 628 13.15 -14.93 -16.68
N ALA A 629 12.07 -14.27 -17.11
CA ALA A 629 12.12 -13.38 -18.24
C ALA A 629 12.95 -12.13 -17.90
N LYS A 630 12.79 -11.61 -16.67
CA LYS A 630 13.60 -10.50 -16.16
C LYS A 630 15.09 -10.85 -15.97
N ASP A 631 15.38 -12.01 -15.39
CA ASP A 631 16.74 -12.33 -14.96
C ASP A 631 17.54 -13.15 -15.99
N ALA A 632 16.85 -13.94 -16.83
CA ALA A 632 17.47 -14.89 -17.73
C ALA A 632 16.96 -14.80 -19.18
N MET A 633 16.04 -13.87 -19.50
CA MET A 633 15.41 -13.72 -20.83
C MET A 633 14.64 -14.97 -21.30
N ILE A 634 14.12 -15.77 -20.37
CA ILE A 634 13.36 -16.99 -20.63
C ILE A 634 11.94 -16.81 -20.11
N MET A 635 10.93 -17.08 -20.94
CA MET A 635 9.56 -17.30 -20.45
C MET A 635 9.30 -18.79 -20.31
N VAL A 636 8.57 -19.15 -19.26
CA VAL A 636 8.02 -20.49 -19.07
C VAL A 636 6.50 -20.46 -19.17
N GLU A 637 5.97 -21.49 -19.81
CA GLU A 637 4.53 -21.75 -19.88
C GLU A 637 4.21 -23.05 -19.15
N GLN A 638 3.12 -23.03 -18.40
CA GLN A 638 2.64 -24.22 -17.74
C GLN A 638 2.08 -25.20 -18.78
N THR A 639 2.50 -26.45 -18.70
CA THR A 639 1.83 -27.57 -19.37
C THR A 639 1.14 -28.43 -18.31
N PRO A 640 -0.14 -28.80 -18.49
CA PRO A 640 -0.83 -29.73 -17.59
C PRO A 640 -0.04 -31.04 -17.46
N ALA A 641 0.12 -31.53 -16.23
CA ALA A 641 0.90 -32.74 -15.94
C ALA A 641 0.05 -33.93 -15.46
N ASP A 642 -1.23 -33.95 -15.83
CA ASP A 642 -2.16 -35.02 -15.44
C ASP A 642 -1.66 -36.41 -15.85
N ASP A 643 -0.91 -36.47 -16.96
CA ASP A 643 -0.16 -37.63 -17.42
C ASP A 643 1.35 -37.32 -17.52
N PRO A 644 2.15 -37.71 -16.51
CA PRO A 644 3.60 -37.53 -16.55
C PRO A 644 4.30 -38.25 -17.71
N ALA A 645 3.68 -39.27 -18.32
CA ALA A 645 4.29 -40.04 -19.41
C ALA A 645 4.42 -39.22 -20.71
N ALA A 646 3.62 -38.16 -20.86
CA ALA A 646 3.66 -37.27 -22.01
C ALA A 646 4.80 -36.22 -21.94
N LEU A 647 5.55 -36.16 -20.84
CA LEU A 647 6.56 -35.13 -20.61
C LEU A 647 7.95 -35.59 -21.10
N THR A 648 8.67 -34.69 -21.79
CA THR A 648 10.08 -34.89 -22.13
C THR A 648 10.94 -33.87 -21.38
N PRO A 649 12.09 -34.26 -20.81
CA PRO A 649 12.98 -33.31 -20.11
C PRO A 649 13.53 -32.19 -21.01
N LYS A 650 13.62 -32.44 -22.32
CA LYS A 650 14.07 -31.44 -23.29
C LYS A 650 13.09 -30.26 -23.42
N ASP A 651 11.79 -30.55 -23.45
CA ASP A 651 10.76 -29.53 -23.57
C ASP A 651 10.35 -28.98 -22.20
N THR A 652 10.28 -29.88 -21.21
CA THR A 652 9.81 -29.65 -19.85
C THR A 652 10.85 -30.18 -18.86
N PRO A 653 11.89 -29.39 -18.52
CA PRO A 653 12.99 -29.86 -17.68
C PRO A 653 12.60 -30.09 -16.22
N VAL A 654 11.51 -29.46 -15.75
CA VAL A 654 11.01 -29.57 -14.37
C VAL A 654 9.55 -29.97 -14.35
N LEU A 655 9.25 -30.95 -13.49
CA LEU A 655 7.90 -31.30 -13.05
C LEU A 655 7.75 -30.99 -11.55
N TRP A 656 6.85 -30.08 -11.20
CA TRP A 656 6.49 -29.77 -9.83
C TRP A 656 5.37 -30.70 -9.33
N LEU A 657 5.54 -31.28 -8.15
CA LEU A 657 4.47 -31.93 -7.39
C LEU A 657 4.19 -31.10 -6.15
N TYR A 658 2.93 -30.74 -5.94
CA TYR A 658 2.52 -29.92 -4.80
C TYR A 658 1.15 -30.33 -4.27
N GLY A 659 0.90 -30.06 -2.98
CA GLY A 659 -0.31 -30.50 -2.30
C GLY A 659 -0.17 -30.59 -0.78
N SER A 660 -1.21 -31.08 -0.13
CA SER A 660 -1.34 -31.36 1.30
C SER A 660 -1.72 -32.83 1.52
N GLY A 661 -1.33 -33.40 2.66
CA GLY A 661 -1.57 -34.80 2.95
C GLY A 661 -0.76 -35.77 2.05
N PRO A 662 -0.98 -37.10 2.20
CA PRO A 662 -0.19 -38.10 1.49
C PRO A 662 -0.41 -38.07 -0.04
N ILE A 663 0.69 -38.16 -0.80
CA ILE A 663 0.66 -38.27 -2.26
C ILE A 663 0.10 -39.64 -2.66
N GLN A 664 -0.96 -39.63 -3.47
CA GLN A 664 -1.60 -40.83 -4.01
C GLN A 664 -1.51 -40.82 -5.54
N LEU A 665 -0.68 -41.70 -6.10
CA LEU A 665 -0.51 -41.87 -7.54
C LEU A 665 -0.67 -43.36 -7.89
N SER A 666 -1.25 -43.64 -9.06
CA SER A 666 -1.29 -45.01 -9.61
C SER A 666 0.12 -45.48 -9.98
N ASP A 667 0.32 -46.79 -10.02
CA ASP A 667 1.63 -47.37 -10.35
C ASP A 667 2.15 -46.92 -11.71
N ASP A 668 1.27 -46.76 -12.71
CA ASP A 668 1.61 -46.22 -14.03
C ASP A 668 2.18 -44.80 -13.95
N LYS A 669 1.59 -43.94 -13.11
CA LYS A 669 2.09 -42.57 -12.91
C LYS A 669 3.42 -42.58 -12.16
N VAL A 670 3.62 -43.49 -11.21
CA VAL A 670 4.90 -43.63 -10.50
C VAL A 670 6.00 -44.07 -11.47
N GLU A 671 5.73 -45.03 -12.35
CA GLU A 671 6.68 -45.46 -13.38
C GLU A 671 6.97 -44.34 -14.40
N ALA A 672 5.94 -43.58 -14.80
CA ALA A 672 6.13 -42.42 -15.67
C ALA A 672 7.04 -41.35 -15.05
N LEU A 673 6.90 -41.08 -13.74
CA LEU A 673 7.82 -40.20 -13.02
C LEU A 673 9.25 -40.76 -13.00
N ALA A 674 9.42 -42.06 -12.79
CA ALA A 674 10.72 -42.72 -12.82
C ALA A 674 11.38 -42.62 -14.21
N GLN A 675 10.60 -42.81 -15.28
CA GLN A 675 11.07 -42.65 -16.64
C GLN A 675 11.46 -41.20 -16.95
N PHE A 676 10.66 -40.21 -16.53
CA PHE A 676 10.97 -38.80 -16.69
C PHE A 676 12.30 -38.43 -16.03
N VAL A 677 12.52 -38.90 -14.80
CA VAL A 677 13.78 -38.70 -14.07
C VAL A 677 14.97 -39.40 -14.75
N ARG A 678 14.79 -40.65 -15.20
CA ARG A 678 15.81 -41.40 -15.96
C ARG A 678 16.23 -40.69 -17.25
N ASN A 679 15.27 -40.06 -17.93
CA ASN A 679 15.50 -39.30 -19.16
C ASN A 679 16.17 -37.93 -18.93
N GLY A 680 16.55 -37.59 -17.69
CA GLY A 680 17.25 -36.36 -17.35
C GLY A 680 16.37 -35.26 -16.74
N GLY A 681 15.07 -35.49 -16.56
CA GLY A 681 14.15 -34.54 -15.92
C GLY A 681 14.41 -34.39 -14.43
N LEU A 682 13.97 -33.26 -13.87
CA LEU A 682 13.99 -32.99 -12.43
C LEU A 682 12.56 -32.96 -11.88
N VAL A 683 12.33 -33.71 -10.80
CA VAL A 683 11.05 -33.67 -10.06
C VAL A 683 11.21 -32.88 -8.77
N ALA A 684 10.41 -31.84 -8.56
CA ALA A 684 10.47 -30.96 -7.39
C ALA A 684 9.18 -31.03 -6.56
N PHE A 685 9.32 -31.23 -5.25
CA PHE A 685 8.19 -31.37 -4.32
C PHE A 685 8.03 -30.12 -3.45
N SER A 686 6.82 -29.55 -3.43
CA SER A 686 6.45 -28.37 -2.65
C SER A 686 5.24 -28.67 -1.77
N PRO A 687 5.44 -28.97 -0.46
CA PRO A 687 4.33 -29.21 0.46
C PRO A 687 3.58 -27.90 0.72
N ASN A 688 2.26 -27.91 0.53
CA ASN A 688 1.42 -26.75 0.81
C ASN A 688 1.51 -26.39 2.29
N LYS A 689 1.86 -25.14 2.61
CA LYS A 689 2.10 -24.65 3.99
C LYS A 689 3.06 -25.52 4.82
N GLY A 690 4.03 -26.17 4.17
CA GLY A 690 4.96 -27.06 4.87
C GLY A 690 4.32 -28.34 5.44
N ASP A 691 3.24 -28.83 4.83
CA ASP A 691 2.58 -30.08 5.21
C ASP A 691 3.56 -31.27 5.34
N LYS A 692 3.70 -31.75 6.58
CA LYS A 692 4.65 -32.82 6.92
C LYS A 692 4.24 -34.19 6.40
N ALA A 693 2.95 -34.44 6.24
CA ALA A 693 2.45 -35.71 5.71
C ALA A 693 2.75 -35.81 4.21
N PHE A 694 2.57 -34.71 3.47
CA PHE A 694 3.00 -34.58 2.10
C PHE A 694 4.50 -34.82 1.98
N ALA A 695 5.33 -34.08 2.73
CA ALA A 695 6.78 -34.21 2.68
C ALA A 695 7.26 -35.66 2.94
N LYS A 696 6.71 -36.31 3.97
CA LYS A 696 7.02 -37.72 4.28
C LYS A 696 6.58 -38.68 3.17
N SER A 697 5.42 -38.44 2.56
CA SER A 697 4.94 -39.25 1.44
C SER A 697 5.76 -39.04 0.16
N ALA A 698 6.29 -37.83 -0.08
CA ALA A 698 7.22 -37.54 -1.17
C ALA A 698 8.51 -38.35 -1.01
N GLU A 699 9.08 -38.42 0.20
CA GLU A 699 10.24 -39.28 0.48
C GLU A 699 9.93 -40.76 0.21
N SER A 700 8.73 -41.22 0.54
CA SER A 700 8.29 -42.60 0.31
C SER A 700 8.10 -42.90 -1.18
N LEU A 701 7.55 -41.94 -1.94
CA LEU A 701 7.44 -42.02 -3.40
C LEU A 701 8.83 -42.02 -4.06
N LEU A 702 9.75 -41.21 -3.59
CA LEU A 702 11.12 -41.16 -4.11
C LEU A 702 11.89 -42.46 -3.91
N LYS A 703 11.64 -43.20 -2.82
CA LYS A 703 12.18 -44.57 -2.65
C LYS A 703 11.68 -45.56 -3.69
N ARG A 704 10.51 -45.31 -4.31
CA ARG A 704 9.96 -46.14 -5.39
C ARG A 704 10.53 -45.74 -6.75
N ILE A 705 10.69 -44.44 -6.98
CA ILE A 705 11.19 -43.86 -8.24
C ILE A 705 12.72 -44.02 -8.37
N LEU A 706 13.44 -43.91 -7.25
CA LEU A 706 14.90 -43.90 -7.14
C LEU A 706 15.36 -44.81 -5.97
N PRO A 707 15.20 -46.14 -6.07
CA PRO A 707 15.42 -47.06 -4.95
C PRO A 707 16.86 -47.08 -4.42
N ASP A 708 17.85 -46.85 -5.29
CA ASP A 708 19.27 -46.88 -4.95
C ASP A 708 19.85 -45.51 -4.54
N VAL A 709 19.03 -44.45 -4.54
CA VAL A 709 19.47 -43.09 -4.28
C VAL A 709 19.18 -42.68 -2.84
N GLN A 710 20.22 -42.23 -2.14
CA GLN A 710 20.09 -41.66 -0.80
C GLN A 710 19.80 -40.16 -0.84
N ALA A 711 19.01 -39.71 0.13
CA ALA A 711 18.75 -38.29 0.35
C ALA A 711 20.01 -37.58 0.86
N SER A 712 20.26 -36.36 0.38
CA SER A 712 21.37 -35.51 0.78
C SER A 712 20.89 -34.07 0.93
N THR A 713 21.48 -33.29 1.83
CA THR A 713 21.19 -31.86 1.94
C THR A 713 21.82 -31.12 0.76
N VAL A 714 21.12 -30.14 0.18
CA VAL A 714 21.72 -29.18 -0.76
C VAL A 714 22.62 -28.23 0.04
N LEU A 715 23.90 -28.21 -0.30
CA LEU A 715 24.93 -27.47 0.41
C LEU A 715 25.02 -26.02 -0.09
N PRO A 716 25.54 -25.06 0.72
CA PRO A 716 25.65 -23.66 0.32
C PRO A 716 26.47 -23.40 -0.96
N ASP A 717 27.39 -24.31 -1.30
CA ASP A 717 28.25 -24.26 -2.49
C ASP A 717 27.66 -24.97 -3.71
N ASP A 718 26.52 -25.68 -3.57
CA ASP A 718 25.81 -26.24 -4.73
C ASP A 718 25.45 -25.12 -5.73
N PRO A 719 25.55 -25.36 -7.05
CA PRO A 719 25.19 -24.38 -8.08
C PRO A 719 23.80 -23.76 -7.90
N LEU A 720 22.84 -24.56 -7.41
CA LEU A 720 21.48 -24.13 -7.11
C LEU A 720 21.43 -23.04 -6.02
N MET A 721 22.32 -23.09 -5.04
CA MET A 721 22.39 -22.14 -3.92
C MET A 721 23.23 -20.91 -4.27
N THR A 722 24.32 -21.10 -5.01
CA THR A 722 25.20 -20.01 -5.45
C THR A 722 24.60 -19.20 -6.61
N GLY A 723 23.65 -19.78 -7.35
CA GLY A 723 23.07 -19.18 -8.55
C GLY A 723 23.92 -19.37 -9.80
N LEU A 724 25.02 -20.13 -9.73
CA LEU A 724 25.89 -20.49 -10.86
C LEU A 724 25.25 -21.57 -11.73
N VAL A 725 24.05 -21.28 -12.23
CA VAL A 725 23.22 -22.15 -13.07
C VAL A 725 22.94 -21.49 -14.40
N TYR A 726 22.87 -22.30 -15.45
CA TYR A 726 22.53 -21.90 -16.81
C TYR A 726 23.33 -20.67 -17.28
N ARG A 727 24.65 -20.83 -17.41
CA ARG A 727 25.59 -19.76 -17.79
C ARG A 727 25.52 -18.56 -16.83
N GLU A 728 25.44 -18.85 -15.54
CA GLU A 728 25.43 -17.86 -14.44
C GLU A 728 24.27 -16.85 -14.50
N ARG A 729 23.12 -17.27 -15.04
CA ARG A 729 21.90 -16.43 -15.09
C ARG A 729 21.02 -16.57 -13.84
N GLY A 730 21.35 -17.49 -12.94
CA GLY A 730 20.72 -17.58 -11.62
C GLY A 730 21.16 -16.46 -10.68
N LYS A 731 20.65 -16.46 -9.44
CA LYS A 731 21.12 -15.55 -8.38
C LYS A 731 21.35 -16.30 -7.07
N PRO A 732 22.30 -15.85 -6.23
CA PRO A 732 22.59 -16.50 -4.97
C PRO A 732 21.41 -16.44 -3.99
N LEU A 733 21.25 -17.49 -3.19
CA LEU A 733 20.26 -17.63 -2.12
C LEU A 733 20.90 -17.40 -0.73
N ASN A 734 21.82 -16.43 -0.64
CA ASN A 734 22.63 -16.17 0.55
C ASN A 734 21.98 -15.24 1.59
N GLN A 735 20.92 -14.52 1.22
CA GLN A 735 20.12 -13.69 2.13
C GLN A 735 18.62 -13.97 1.92
N PRO A 736 18.17 -15.22 2.11
CA PRO A 736 16.76 -15.54 1.96
C PRO A 736 15.95 -14.89 3.08
N ASP A 737 14.75 -14.45 2.72
CA ASP A 737 13.81 -13.90 3.67
C ASP A 737 12.62 -14.83 3.87
N PHE A 738 12.17 -14.92 5.11
CA PHE A 738 11.18 -15.88 5.57
C PHE A 738 10.05 -15.20 6.31
N ARG A 739 8.86 -15.79 6.22
CA ARG A 739 7.67 -15.39 6.94
C ARG A 739 7.65 -16.03 8.31
N GLY A 740 7.32 -15.23 9.33
CA GLY A 740 7.21 -15.67 10.72
C GLY A 740 8.52 -15.53 11.53
N ALA A 741 8.40 -14.88 12.69
CA ALA A 741 9.53 -14.47 13.54
C ALA A 741 10.45 -15.61 14.01
N ARG A 742 9.94 -16.85 14.08
CA ARG A 742 10.73 -18.02 14.53
C ARG A 742 11.69 -18.53 13.46
N MET A 743 11.39 -18.32 12.18
CA MET A 743 12.21 -18.75 11.04
C MET A 743 13.28 -17.74 10.63
N ALA A 744 13.09 -16.47 11.00
CA ALA A 744 14.04 -15.39 10.74
C ALA A 744 15.42 -15.56 11.43
N ARG A 745 15.59 -16.55 12.32
CA ARG A 745 16.84 -16.79 13.07
C ARG A 745 17.90 -17.54 12.27
N ASP A 746 17.52 -18.52 11.45
CA ASP A 746 18.49 -19.35 10.72
C ASP A 746 18.74 -18.87 9.28
N ARG A 747 17.78 -18.16 8.66
CA ARG A 747 17.86 -17.55 7.30
C ARG A 747 18.64 -18.38 6.26
N VAL A 748 18.39 -19.68 6.18
CA VAL A 748 19.01 -20.58 5.20
C VAL A 748 17.91 -21.34 4.47
N VAL A 749 17.96 -21.32 3.13
CA VAL A 749 17.14 -22.19 2.28
C VAL A 749 17.58 -23.63 2.52
N ARG A 750 16.63 -24.51 2.87
CA ARG A 750 16.89 -25.93 3.11
C ARG A 750 16.17 -26.73 2.04
N LEU A 751 16.91 -27.54 1.29
CA LEU A 751 16.36 -28.46 0.30
C LEU A 751 17.01 -29.83 0.49
N THR A 752 16.20 -30.87 0.34
CA THR A 752 16.67 -32.26 0.30
C THR A 752 16.77 -32.68 -1.15
N ALA A 753 17.92 -33.19 -1.56
CA ALA A 753 18.22 -33.58 -2.92
C ALA A 753 18.51 -35.08 -3.03
N TYR A 754 18.02 -35.68 -4.10
CA TYR A 754 18.24 -37.06 -4.50
C TYR A 754 19.07 -37.03 -5.78
N ARG A 755 20.31 -37.53 -5.71
CA ARG A 755 21.28 -37.40 -6.80
C ARG A 755 21.47 -38.72 -7.57
N THR A 756 21.50 -38.63 -8.89
CA THR A 756 21.92 -39.71 -9.79
C THR A 756 23.26 -39.31 -10.41
N GLY A 757 24.35 -39.90 -9.93
CA GLY A 757 25.70 -39.38 -10.20
C GLY A 757 25.86 -37.96 -9.62
N ALA A 758 26.38 -37.02 -10.43
CA ALA A 758 26.54 -35.62 -10.02
C ALA A 758 25.25 -34.77 -10.17
N ARG A 759 24.20 -35.32 -10.79
CA ARG A 759 22.97 -34.58 -11.12
C ARG A 759 21.92 -34.72 -10.02
N ILE A 760 21.29 -33.62 -9.64
CA ILE A 760 20.09 -33.63 -8.80
C ILE A 760 18.89 -34.09 -9.64
N ALA A 761 18.38 -35.27 -9.32
CA ALA A 761 17.27 -35.92 -10.01
C ALA A 761 15.91 -35.55 -9.39
N ALA A 762 15.87 -35.33 -8.08
CA ALA A 762 14.70 -34.82 -7.40
C ALA A 762 15.07 -33.91 -6.22
N LEU A 763 14.14 -33.00 -5.89
CA LEU A 763 14.23 -32.06 -4.78
C LEU A 763 12.97 -32.10 -3.92
N VAL A 764 13.13 -32.11 -2.61
CA VAL A 764 12.04 -31.92 -1.64
C VAL A 764 12.31 -30.66 -0.84
N SER A 765 11.39 -29.72 -0.92
CA SER A 765 11.38 -28.56 -0.04
C SER A 765 10.62 -28.87 1.24
N PRO A 766 11.13 -28.49 2.43
CA PRO A 766 10.36 -28.53 3.67
C PRO A 766 9.31 -27.40 3.74
N TYR A 767 9.39 -26.43 2.84
CA TYR A 767 8.59 -25.21 2.81
C TYR A 767 7.86 -25.08 1.48
N ASP A 768 6.77 -24.32 1.48
CA ASP A 768 5.95 -24.09 0.30
C ASP A 768 6.61 -23.10 -0.67
N ILE A 769 7.19 -23.63 -1.74
CA ILE A 769 7.73 -22.82 -2.83
C ILE A 769 6.59 -22.35 -3.73
N PHE A 770 5.66 -23.24 -4.04
CA PHE A 770 4.65 -23.03 -5.07
C PHE A 770 3.66 -21.93 -4.70
N LEU A 771 3.15 -21.96 -3.46
CA LEU A 771 2.35 -20.87 -2.93
C LEU A 771 3.17 -19.61 -2.68
N GLY A 772 4.42 -19.77 -2.23
CA GLY A 772 5.36 -18.68 -2.04
C GLY A 772 5.49 -17.83 -3.31
N MET A 773 5.59 -18.45 -4.49
CA MET A 773 5.74 -17.77 -5.78
C MET A 773 4.63 -16.76 -6.08
N LEU A 774 3.40 -17.00 -5.61
CA LEU A 774 2.27 -16.07 -5.78
C LEU A 774 2.58 -14.67 -5.20
N GLY A 775 3.45 -14.62 -4.20
CA GLY A 775 3.89 -13.41 -3.52
C GLY A 775 2.94 -12.91 -2.43
N THR A 776 1.76 -13.49 -2.33
CA THR A 776 0.74 -13.10 -1.35
C THR A 776 0.98 -13.82 -0.02
N PRO A 777 1.02 -13.09 1.11
CA PRO A 777 1.15 -13.70 2.42
C PRO A 777 -0.12 -14.48 2.81
N ILE A 778 0.03 -15.57 3.56
CA ILE A 778 -1.08 -16.33 4.13
C ILE A 778 -0.95 -16.37 5.63
N PHE A 779 -2.03 -15.99 6.32
CA PHE A 779 -2.07 -15.96 7.78
C PHE A 779 -1.71 -17.32 8.39
N GLY A 780 -0.82 -17.30 9.39
CA GLY A 780 -0.35 -18.49 10.10
C GLY A 780 0.64 -19.36 9.32
N ASN A 781 0.95 -19.02 8.06
CA ASN A 781 1.93 -19.76 7.28
C ASN A 781 3.36 -19.34 7.62
N GLN A 782 4.25 -20.30 7.81
CA GLN A 782 5.67 -20.08 8.10
C GLN A 782 6.51 -20.67 6.97
N ASP A 783 6.86 -19.83 5.99
CA ASP A 783 7.46 -20.25 4.72
C ASP A 783 8.36 -19.17 4.13
N TYR A 784 8.92 -19.42 2.94
CA TYR A 784 9.63 -18.40 2.16
C TYR A 784 8.77 -17.16 1.90
N THR A 785 9.40 -15.98 1.86
CA THR A 785 8.81 -14.79 1.25
C THR A 785 8.61 -14.99 -0.25
N GLY A 786 7.77 -14.15 -0.87
CA GLY A 786 7.51 -14.22 -2.32
C GLY A 786 8.77 -14.15 -3.18
N ASP A 787 9.63 -13.17 -2.90
CA ASP A 787 10.87 -12.96 -3.67
C ASP A 787 11.83 -14.15 -3.50
N THR A 788 11.93 -14.70 -2.28
CA THR A 788 12.76 -15.88 -2.00
C THR A 788 12.22 -17.11 -2.72
N ALA A 789 10.91 -17.39 -2.63
CA ALA A 789 10.30 -18.53 -3.30
C ALA A 789 10.45 -18.47 -4.83
N GLN A 790 10.25 -17.29 -5.43
CA GLN A 790 10.48 -17.06 -6.86
C GLN A 790 11.93 -17.29 -7.25
N GLN A 791 12.90 -16.85 -6.42
CA GLN A 791 14.32 -17.07 -6.69
C GLN A 791 14.70 -18.56 -6.57
N VAL A 792 14.20 -19.26 -5.56
CA VAL A 792 14.41 -20.71 -5.39
C VAL A 792 13.88 -21.46 -6.61
N ALA A 793 12.63 -21.17 -7.02
CA ALA A 793 12.03 -21.80 -8.19
C ALA A 793 12.79 -21.48 -9.50
N ALA A 794 13.26 -20.24 -9.67
CA ALA A 794 14.05 -19.83 -10.83
C ALA A 794 15.38 -20.60 -10.90
N ASN A 795 16.11 -20.72 -9.79
CA ASN A 795 17.36 -21.48 -9.76
C ASN A 795 17.14 -22.98 -10.02
N ILE A 796 16.07 -23.57 -9.47
CA ILE A 796 15.67 -24.96 -9.75
C ILE A 796 15.42 -25.16 -11.26
N TYR A 797 14.68 -24.23 -11.87
CA TYR A 797 14.37 -24.30 -13.30
C TYR A 797 15.62 -24.18 -14.17
N LEU A 798 16.45 -23.16 -13.92
CA LEU A 798 17.68 -22.94 -14.67
C LEU A 798 18.67 -24.09 -14.51
N TYR A 799 18.79 -24.65 -13.31
CA TYR A 799 19.59 -25.86 -13.07
C TYR A 799 19.11 -27.01 -13.96
N ALA A 800 17.81 -27.34 -13.91
CA ALA A 800 17.26 -28.46 -14.66
C ALA A 800 17.37 -28.25 -16.19
N LEU A 801 17.17 -27.01 -16.66
CA LEU A 801 17.33 -26.66 -18.07
C LEU A 801 18.77 -26.90 -18.54
N GLU A 802 19.77 -26.47 -17.76
CA GLU A 802 21.18 -26.71 -18.08
C GLU A 802 21.52 -28.21 -18.13
N GLN A 803 20.96 -29.01 -17.22
CA GLN A 803 21.16 -30.47 -17.24
C GLN A 803 20.51 -31.14 -18.45
N ALA A 804 19.30 -30.72 -18.82
CA ALA A 804 18.60 -31.25 -19.99
C ALA A 804 19.34 -30.95 -21.30
N GLU A 805 19.95 -29.76 -21.42
CA GLU A 805 20.77 -29.39 -22.58
C GLU A 805 22.08 -30.22 -22.63
N LYS A 806 22.79 -30.37 -21.50
CA LYS A 806 24.03 -31.19 -21.43
C LYS A 806 23.80 -32.67 -21.72
N GLY A 807 22.69 -33.24 -21.24
CA GLY A 807 22.32 -34.63 -21.52
C GLY A 807 22.03 -34.91 -23.00
N SER A 808 21.70 -33.87 -23.77
CA SER A 808 21.41 -33.97 -25.21
C SER A 808 22.68 -33.99 -26.08
N GLU A 809 23.77 -33.35 -25.63
CA GLU A 809 25.04 -33.28 -26.36
C GLU A 809 25.89 -34.56 -26.23
N GLY A 810 25.67 -35.37 -25.19
CA GLY A 810 26.35 -36.66 -24.99
C GLY A 810 25.72 -37.85 -25.73
N ALA A 811 24.61 -37.63 -26.46
CA ALA A 811 23.84 -38.66 -27.17
C ALA A 811 23.87 -38.50 -28.71
N GLN A 812 24.68 -37.58 -29.25
CA GLN A 812 24.93 -37.42 -30.69
C GLN A 812 26.21 -38.10 -31.14
#